data_AF-A0AAV1GE87-F1
#
_entry.id   AF-A0AAV1GE87-F1
#
_cell.length_a   1.000
_cell.length_b   1.000
_cell.length_c   1.000
_cell.angle_alpha   90.00
_cell.angle_beta   90.00
_cell.angle_gamma   90.00
#
_symmetry.space_group_name_H-M   'P 1'
#
loop_
_entity.id
_entity.type
_entity.pdbx_description
1 polymer ?
#
loop_
_entity_poly.entity_id
_entity_poly.type
_entity_poly.pdbx_seq_one_letter_code
_entity_poly.pdbx_strand_id
1 'polypeptide(L)'
;MVEFGEILKTIGDFGFFQKLITIGLSLPNFLLPITFSSFLFVESDPERHCNTDWILRVDSNLTKEEQLNLTLPREKDGTFSRCEMFRPVDWNISTIKEYGLNETTRCQDRWVYYSRLYESTIVTDFDLVCGRSNMTEILQTIFMTGLLAGSFVFGPTAESFGRRPTTQIPTVLLLIFIAAAGASPNVYVYAMSQFIVGAALGGYRINSVVLATEWIGISKRSIASCLSQMFAGLGQCAMAGVVYAIPEWRTAQYVMAGLQAVVVLYIWWIPESARWLLGRGKTEEAKKLIRKVAAINKQNIPENLLDEVTAERDVQTGGIKEIFASAVLIKYVLILSLSWFSLNLGYFCLVLNVGKFGLNIFLVQFLFGISDTPAHLLSIWILEYVGRKKTLISTLLMGSFVCLLTLAFPQDSAVVITALVTTGKFFLSWAGSVCMVYIQELFPTSVRQTAVGLGFIAFRAAGLLAPLLNMLAVYHWSIPIIVFSSLVVISGALVFLLPETSRTELPDSAKDVPGKSVFFIQSDPERHCNTDWILSADPNLTTEEQLNLTLPRQEDGTFSRCWMFKPVDWNISAIRDYGLNETTACQNGWVYSKTLYEATIVTDFDLVCDQANLLQVAQTVLMAGILIGCLLFGPFAESFGRKRAAQIPFWILFIFTVTTGLSPNFYFYLASQFILGIGYGGYRLNGVILATEWIGKSRRSWGACVTQIFGAIGQSVLAGMIYFIRDWRLAQLVTAAPLAVVGVYIWFIPESARWLLERGRVEEAKQLITKVAAINKCPVSESLLEKIVEKETETKRGIIALMKSAVLRKNFFTLILGWFSLNLTYYCLSLNVGNLGLDVFLTQFMFGVTELPAHILCIWLLEAVGRKVSLMSTLLIGGLLCLSIVAVPQDDAVAVTGLAISGRFFANWAGSVCNVYVQELFPTSLRQTASGLGSIASRAGGLLAPLLNMLAAYHRAIPIIVFSSLTLISGALGFMLPETRRKELPDSTDEAEGNRKETTFKIKYESDESSRSKSTKL
;
A
#
# COMPACT_ATOMS: atom_id res chain seq x y z
N MET A 1 4.64 -1.58 -40.67
CA MET A 1 4.20 -1.46 -39.27
C MET A 1 2.73 -1.77 -39.22
N VAL A 2 2.44 -3.07 -39.10
CA VAL A 2 1.10 -3.65 -39.16
C VAL A 2 0.80 -4.13 -37.75
N GLU A 3 -0.15 -3.48 -37.07
CA GLU A 3 -0.53 -3.94 -35.74
C GLU A 3 -1.14 -5.35 -35.79
N PHE A 4 -0.94 -6.14 -34.73
CA PHE A 4 -1.70 -7.39 -34.53
C PHE A 4 -3.23 -7.15 -34.54
N GLY A 5 -3.69 -5.93 -34.29
CA GLY A 5 -5.08 -5.53 -34.48
C GLY A 5 -5.58 -5.69 -35.93
N GLU A 6 -4.72 -5.51 -36.93
CA GLU A 6 -5.09 -5.63 -38.35
C GLU A 6 -5.18 -7.09 -38.81
N ILE A 7 -4.36 -7.97 -38.22
CA ILE A 7 -4.54 -9.42 -38.32
C ILE A 7 -5.89 -9.84 -37.74
N LEU A 8 -6.32 -9.29 -36.59
CA LEU A 8 -7.65 -9.57 -36.04
C LEU A 8 -8.79 -9.01 -36.90
N LYS A 9 -8.66 -7.81 -37.46
CA LYS A 9 -9.63 -7.24 -38.40
C LYS A 9 -9.81 -8.12 -39.64
N THR A 10 -8.72 -8.56 -40.27
CA THR A 10 -8.75 -9.43 -41.47
C THR A 10 -9.26 -10.85 -41.19
N ILE A 11 -9.01 -11.39 -39.99
CA ILE A 11 -9.60 -12.65 -39.51
C ILE A 11 -11.08 -12.48 -39.07
N GLY A 12 -11.58 -11.26 -38.99
CA GLY A 12 -12.89 -10.90 -38.47
C GLY A 12 -12.85 -10.65 -36.96
N ASP A 13 -12.94 -9.36 -36.60
CA ASP A 13 -12.75 -8.80 -35.24
C ASP A 13 -13.54 -9.50 -34.13
N PHE A 14 -14.70 -10.10 -34.48
CA PHE A 14 -15.54 -10.94 -33.62
C PHE A 14 -16.25 -12.07 -34.42
N GLY A 15 -15.45 -12.88 -35.11
CA GLY A 15 -15.91 -14.03 -35.91
C GLY A 15 -16.50 -15.21 -35.11
N PHE A 16 -16.82 -16.31 -35.81
CA PHE A 16 -17.44 -17.50 -35.20
C PHE A 16 -16.53 -18.16 -34.16
N PHE A 17 -15.24 -18.27 -34.48
CA PHE A 17 -14.24 -18.81 -33.56
C PHE A 17 -14.13 -18.00 -32.26
N GLN A 18 -14.10 -16.67 -32.35
CA GLN A 18 -14.03 -15.78 -31.18
C GLN A 18 -15.27 -15.93 -30.29
N LYS A 19 -16.47 -16.02 -30.88
CA LYS A 19 -17.72 -16.27 -30.14
C LYS A 19 -17.66 -17.61 -29.40
N LEU A 20 -17.21 -18.67 -30.09
CA LEU A 20 -17.12 -20.02 -29.53
C LEU A 20 -16.10 -20.10 -28.38
N ILE A 21 -14.93 -19.47 -28.52
CA ILE A 21 -13.94 -19.36 -27.42
C ILE A 21 -14.47 -18.51 -26.26
N THR A 22 -15.14 -17.40 -26.53
CA THR A 22 -15.70 -16.54 -25.47
C THR A 22 -16.71 -17.32 -24.63
N ILE A 23 -17.60 -18.09 -25.27
CA ILE A 23 -18.57 -18.95 -24.59
C ILE A 23 -17.85 -20.09 -23.84
N GLY A 24 -16.90 -20.79 -24.47
CA GLY A 24 -16.14 -21.88 -23.86
C GLY A 24 -15.28 -21.48 -22.65
N LEU A 25 -14.76 -20.24 -22.62
CA LEU A 25 -14.04 -19.68 -21.46
C LEU A 25 -14.97 -19.00 -20.45
N SER A 26 -16.23 -18.74 -20.79
CA SER A 26 -17.23 -18.18 -19.86
C SER A 26 -18.08 -19.26 -19.18
N LEU A 27 -18.26 -20.43 -19.81
CA LEU A 27 -19.05 -21.52 -19.25
C LEU A 27 -18.54 -22.04 -17.89
N PRO A 28 -17.22 -22.14 -17.62
CA PRO A 28 -16.76 -22.48 -16.27
C PRO A 28 -16.94 -21.34 -15.27
N ASN A 29 -16.95 -20.08 -15.73
CA ASN A 29 -17.30 -18.91 -14.91
C ASN A 29 -18.77 -18.91 -14.44
N PHE A 30 -19.63 -19.77 -15.00
CA PHE A 30 -20.96 -20.09 -14.45
C PHE A 30 -20.94 -21.13 -13.32
N LEU A 31 -19.92 -22.01 -13.25
CA LEU A 31 -19.77 -22.98 -12.16
C LEU A 31 -19.09 -22.38 -10.92
N LEU A 32 -18.13 -21.47 -11.10
CA LEU A 32 -17.38 -20.86 -9.98
C LEU A 32 -18.27 -20.22 -8.88
N PRO A 33 -19.35 -19.48 -9.18
CA PRO A 33 -20.24 -18.89 -8.17
C PRO A 33 -21.02 -19.95 -7.39
N ILE A 34 -21.36 -21.07 -8.05
CA ILE A 34 -22.03 -22.22 -7.45
C ILE A 34 -21.06 -22.89 -6.46
N THR A 35 -19.82 -23.16 -6.87
CA THR A 35 -18.78 -23.67 -5.94
C THR A 35 -18.54 -22.70 -4.78
N PHE A 36 -18.29 -21.42 -5.07
CA PHE A 36 -17.97 -20.40 -4.06
C PHE A 36 -19.11 -20.17 -3.07
N SER A 37 -20.35 -20.07 -3.53
CA SER A 37 -21.45 -19.63 -2.69
C SER A 37 -22.29 -20.79 -2.13
N SER A 38 -22.14 -22.03 -2.62
CA SER A 38 -22.84 -23.21 -2.06
C SER A 38 -22.44 -23.42 -0.61
N PHE A 39 -21.18 -23.15 -0.33
CA PHE A 39 -20.56 -22.98 0.98
C PHE A 39 -21.47 -22.24 2.00
N LEU A 40 -22.14 -21.13 1.62
CA LEU A 40 -23.01 -20.35 2.52
C LEU A 40 -24.26 -21.10 3.00
N PHE A 41 -24.67 -22.13 2.27
CA PHE A 41 -25.80 -23.00 2.61
C PHE A 41 -25.28 -24.23 3.35
N VAL A 42 -24.11 -24.75 2.95
CA VAL A 42 -23.44 -25.88 3.60
C VAL A 42 -22.98 -25.52 5.03
N GLU A 43 -22.65 -24.25 5.31
CA GLU A 43 -22.32 -23.72 6.65
C GLU A 43 -23.52 -23.16 7.43
N SER A 44 -24.77 -23.33 6.98
CA SER A 44 -25.92 -22.81 7.73
C SER A 44 -26.02 -23.47 9.12
N ASP A 45 -26.24 -22.67 10.16
CA ASP A 45 -26.35 -23.14 11.56
C ASP A 45 -27.83 -23.39 11.94
N PRO A 46 -28.30 -24.65 12.03
CA PRO A 46 -29.70 -24.94 12.34
C PRO A 46 -29.99 -24.86 13.84
N GLU A 47 -31.28 -24.74 14.19
CA GLU A 47 -31.72 -24.86 15.58
C GLU A 47 -31.38 -26.24 16.15
N ARG A 48 -31.07 -26.28 17.44
CA ARG A 48 -30.52 -27.46 18.12
C ARG A 48 -30.76 -27.43 19.62
N HIS A 49 -30.59 -28.59 20.24
CA HIS A 49 -30.30 -28.71 21.67
C HIS A 49 -29.31 -29.87 21.93
N CYS A 50 -28.79 -29.98 23.16
CA CYS A 50 -28.04 -31.17 23.59
C CYS A 50 -28.90 -32.44 23.42
N ASN A 51 -28.34 -33.60 23.07
CA ASN A 51 -29.06 -34.85 23.30
C ASN A 51 -29.31 -35.03 24.80
N THR A 52 -30.55 -35.34 25.18
CA THR A 52 -30.95 -35.57 26.57
C THR A 52 -31.71 -36.89 26.72
N ASP A 53 -31.37 -37.90 25.92
CA ASP A 53 -31.99 -39.23 25.95
C ASP A 53 -31.55 -40.04 27.19
N TRP A 54 -30.61 -39.53 27.98
CA TRP A 54 -30.25 -40.10 29.28
C TRP A 54 -31.46 -40.20 30.23
N ILE A 55 -32.39 -39.24 30.20
CA ILE A 55 -33.59 -39.24 31.06
C ILE A 55 -34.61 -40.31 30.65
N LEU A 56 -34.59 -40.76 29.38
CA LEU A 56 -35.44 -41.86 28.89
C LEU A 56 -35.00 -43.23 29.44
N ARG A 57 -33.86 -43.30 30.13
CA ARG A 57 -33.43 -44.46 30.94
C ARG A 57 -34.04 -44.44 32.35
N VAL A 58 -34.56 -43.30 32.80
CA VAL A 58 -35.21 -43.11 34.11
C VAL A 58 -36.73 -43.30 33.97
N ASP A 59 -37.33 -42.76 32.92
CA ASP A 59 -38.73 -43.00 32.55
C ASP A 59 -38.87 -42.99 31.02
N SER A 60 -39.29 -44.12 30.44
CA SER A 60 -39.43 -44.30 28.99
C SER A 60 -40.75 -43.77 28.41
N ASN A 61 -41.70 -43.34 29.25
CA ASN A 61 -43.03 -42.88 28.84
C ASN A 61 -43.17 -41.35 28.79
N LEU A 62 -42.09 -40.60 29.05
CA LEU A 62 -42.08 -39.14 28.99
C LEU A 62 -42.44 -38.62 27.58
N THR A 63 -43.29 -37.59 27.53
CA THR A 63 -43.51 -36.84 26.28
C THR A 63 -42.27 -36.02 25.93
N LYS A 64 -42.05 -35.72 24.64
CA LYS A 64 -40.90 -34.88 24.21
C LYS A 64 -40.90 -33.48 24.84
N GLU A 65 -42.07 -32.91 25.09
CA GLU A 65 -42.17 -31.59 25.74
C GLU A 65 -41.77 -31.65 27.22
N GLU A 66 -42.19 -32.69 27.95
CA GLU A 66 -41.70 -32.94 29.31
C GLU A 66 -40.20 -33.24 29.33
N GLN A 67 -39.70 -34.07 28.40
CA GLN A 67 -38.27 -34.41 28.29
C GLN A 67 -37.44 -33.14 28.22
N LEU A 68 -37.72 -32.24 27.26
CA LEU A 68 -36.97 -31.01 27.04
C LEU A 68 -37.15 -30.03 28.21
N ASN A 69 -38.35 -29.89 28.76
CA ASN A 69 -38.63 -28.96 29.85
C ASN A 69 -38.06 -29.39 31.22
N LEU A 70 -37.63 -30.65 31.37
CA LEU A 70 -36.92 -31.14 32.54
C LEU A 70 -35.39 -31.17 32.36
N THR A 71 -34.87 -31.23 31.13
CA THR A 71 -33.43 -31.42 30.86
C THR A 71 -32.69 -30.21 30.29
N LEU A 72 -33.40 -29.19 29.78
CA LEU A 72 -32.80 -28.01 29.17
C LEU A 72 -33.19 -26.71 29.92
N PRO A 73 -32.22 -25.85 30.29
CA PRO A 73 -32.52 -24.52 30.80
C PRO A 73 -33.15 -23.65 29.70
N ARG A 74 -33.92 -22.63 30.09
CA ARG A 74 -34.50 -21.64 29.18
C ARG A 74 -33.66 -20.36 29.11
N GLU A 75 -33.52 -19.83 27.91
CA GLU A 75 -32.93 -18.52 27.62
C GLU A 75 -33.94 -17.39 27.97
N LYS A 76 -33.46 -16.14 27.99
CA LYS A 76 -34.28 -14.96 28.38
C LYS A 76 -35.51 -14.75 27.50
N ASP A 77 -35.44 -15.23 26.26
CA ASP A 77 -36.49 -15.11 25.25
C ASP A 77 -37.52 -16.25 25.33
N GLY A 78 -37.43 -17.11 26.37
CA GLY A 78 -38.33 -18.21 26.65
C GLY A 78 -38.04 -19.52 25.91
N THR A 79 -37.14 -19.48 24.92
CA THR A 79 -36.60 -20.64 24.18
C THR A 79 -35.73 -21.55 25.05
N PHE A 80 -35.52 -22.80 24.65
CA PHE A 80 -34.53 -23.67 25.28
C PHE A 80 -33.10 -23.28 24.90
N SER A 81 -32.14 -23.51 25.80
CA SER A 81 -30.73 -23.19 25.59
C SER A 81 -30.13 -23.93 24.41
N ARG A 82 -29.50 -23.18 23.51
CA ARG A 82 -28.87 -23.71 22.28
C ARG A 82 -27.52 -24.39 22.51
N CYS A 83 -26.95 -24.29 23.73
CA CYS A 83 -25.58 -24.73 24.04
C CYS A 83 -25.39 -25.40 25.41
N GLU A 84 -26.40 -25.39 26.29
CA GLU A 84 -26.31 -25.92 27.66
C GLU A 84 -27.50 -26.84 27.99
N MET A 85 -27.26 -27.79 28.87
CA MET A 85 -28.27 -28.69 29.46
C MET A 85 -28.11 -28.71 30.97
N PHE A 86 -29.13 -29.17 31.69
CA PHE A 86 -28.96 -29.53 33.09
C PHE A 86 -28.07 -30.77 33.21
N ARG A 87 -27.27 -30.81 34.28
CA ARG A 87 -26.35 -31.91 34.57
C ARG A 87 -27.13 -33.22 34.81
N PRO A 88 -26.77 -34.34 34.16
CA PRO A 88 -27.40 -35.63 34.43
C PRO A 88 -27.26 -36.05 35.90
N VAL A 89 -28.33 -36.64 36.46
CA VAL A 89 -28.39 -37.14 37.85
C VAL A 89 -29.13 -38.46 37.94
N ASP A 90 -28.70 -39.32 38.86
CA ASP A 90 -29.30 -40.65 39.11
C ASP A 90 -30.54 -40.57 40.03
N TRP A 91 -31.44 -39.62 39.76
CA TRP A 91 -32.65 -39.37 40.58
C TRP A 91 -33.92 -39.94 39.94
N ASN A 92 -34.90 -40.32 40.77
CA ASN A 92 -36.21 -40.76 40.30
C ASN A 92 -36.99 -39.59 39.66
N ILE A 93 -37.81 -39.89 38.64
CA ILE A 93 -38.56 -38.88 37.87
C ILE A 93 -39.52 -38.04 38.72
N SER A 94 -40.07 -38.58 39.82
CA SER A 94 -40.87 -37.83 40.79
C SER A 94 -40.04 -36.77 41.51
N THR A 95 -38.85 -37.11 42.00
CA THR A 95 -37.92 -36.20 42.68
C THR A 95 -37.42 -35.11 41.72
N ILE A 96 -37.17 -35.44 40.46
CA ILE A 96 -36.80 -34.46 39.42
C ILE A 96 -37.95 -33.48 39.15
N LYS A 97 -39.21 -33.95 39.09
CA LYS A 97 -40.40 -33.10 38.93
C LYS A 97 -40.75 -32.27 40.17
N GLU A 98 -40.31 -32.67 41.37
CA GLU A 98 -40.55 -31.96 42.64
C GLU A 98 -39.51 -30.88 42.95
N TYR A 99 -38.22 -31.17 42.76
CA TYR A 99 -37.10 -30.28 43.15
C TYR A 99 -36.42 -29.55 41.98
N GLY A 100 -36.61 -30.01 40.74
CA GLY A 100 -35.93 -29.48 39.56
C GLY A 100 -34.42 -29.78 39.52
N LEU A 101 -33.76 -29.28 38.47
CA LEU A 101 -32.31 -29.36 38.28
C LEU A 101 -31.73 -27.94 38.23
N ASN A 102 -30.64 -27.69 38.97
CA ASN A 102 -30.08 -26.35 39.16
C ASN A 102 -28.65 -26.16 38.61
N GLU A 103 -27.88 -27.23 38.39
CA GLU A 103 -26.56 -27.14 37.75
C GLU A 103 -26.67 -27.29 36.24
N THR A 104 -26.18 -26.30 35.47
CA THR A 104 -26.01 -26.43 34.02
C THR A 104 -24.62 -26.93 33.65
N THR A 105 -24.54 -27.62 32.52
CA THR A 105 -23.30 -28.06 31.86
C THR A 105 -23.42 -27.79 30.37
N ARG A 106 -22.28 -27.63 29.70
CA ARG A 106 -22.22 -27.79 28.23
C ARG A 106 -22.62 -29.23 27.87
N CYS A 107 -23.20 -29.41 26.69
CA CYS A 107 -23.61 -30.73 26.19
C CYS A 107 -22.45 -31.74 26.25
N GLN A 108 -22.74 -32.96 26.70
CA GLN A 108 -21.76 -34.05 26.83
C GLN A 108 -21.95 -35.12 25.75
N ASP A 109 -23.20 -35.48 25.46
CA ASP A 109 -23.60 -36.26 24.28
C ASP A 109 -23.72 -35.38 23.02
N ARG A 110 -23.95 -36.02 21.86
CA ARG A 110 -24.11 -35.35 20.56
C ARG A 110 -25.28 -34.36 20.55
N TRP A 111 -25.34 -33.53 19.51
CA TRP A 111 -26.41 -32.56 19.31
C TRP A 111 -27.62 -33.19 18.61
N VAL A 112 -28.82 -32.68 18.92
CA VAL A 112 -30.04 -32.98 18.17
C VAL A 112 -30.42 -31.72 17.38
N TYR A 113 -30.42 -31.83 16.06
CA TYR A 113 -30.62 -30.71 15.13
C TYR A 113 -32.03 -30.69 14.55
N TYR A 114 -32.64 -29.51 14.50
CA TYR A 114 -34.00 -29.25 14.01
C TYR A 114 -33.93 -28.43 12.73
N SER A 115 -33.68 -29.12 11.62
CA SER A 115 -33.69 -28.53 10.27
C SER A 115 -34.99 -28.91 9.54
N ARG A 116 -35.63 -27.92 8.92
CA ARG A 116 -36.76 -28.12 7.97
C ARG A 116 -36.35 -27.86 6.51
N LEU A 117 -35.07 -27.61 6.24
CA LEU A 117 -34.56 -27.07 4.97
C LEU A 117 -33.36 -27.84 4.39
N TYR A 118 -32.62 -28.56 5.24
CA TYR A 118 -31.42 -29.34 4.89
C TYR A 118 -31.44 -30.68 5.61
N GLU A 119 -31.03 -31.75 4.95
CA GLU A 119 -30.88 -33.08 5.55
C GLU A 119 -29.53 -33.21 6.27
N SER A 120 -28.47 -32.63 5.69
CA SER A 120 -27.17 -32.49 6.35
C SER A 120 -26.41 -31.24 5.87
N THR A 121 -25.70 -30.62 6.82
CA THR A 121 -24.80 -29.47 6.63
C THR A 121 -23.41 -29.84 7.16
N ILE A 122 -22.36 -29.07 6.86
CA ILE A 122 -21.04 -29.32 7.46
C ILE A 122 -21.02 -29.06 8.97
N VAL A 123 -21.91 -28.17 9.44
CA VAL A 123 -22.08 -27.86 10.85
C VAL A 123 -22.64 -29.06 11.61
N THR A 124 -23.66 -29.73 11.06
CA THR A 124 -24.28 -30.93 11.64
C THR A 124 -23.41 -32.19 11.50
N ASP A 125 -22.61 -32.29 10.44
CA ASP A 125 -21.83 -33.49 10.10
C ASP A 125 -20.45 -33.53 10.81
N PHE A 126 -19.93 -32.38 11.26
CA PHE A 126 -18.69 -32.27 12.04
C PHE A 126 -18.88 -31.61 13.44
N ASP A 127 -20.12 -31.41 13.90
CA ASP A 127 -20.49 -30.77 15.18
C ASP A 127 -19.77 -29.43 15.44
N LEU A 128 -19.82 -28.52 14.45
CA LEU A 128 -19.11 -27.23 14.46
C LEU A 128 -19.88 -26.12 15.21
N VAL A 129 -20.46 -26.44 16.37
CA VAL A 129 -21.39 -25.56 17.09
C VAL A 129 -20.84 -25.04 18.43
N CYS A 130 -21.47 -23.98 18.94
CA CYS A 130 -21.19 -23.38 20.25
C CYS A 130 -19.68 -23.08 20.44
N GLY A 131 -18.97 -23.83 21.28
CA GLY A 131 -17.52 -23.66 21.50
C GLY A 131 -16.62 -23.97 20.30
N ARG A 132 -17.17 -24.45 19.17
CA ARG A 132 -16.47 -24.63 17.89
C ARG A 132 -17.04 -23.80 16.73
N SER A 133 -18.04 -22.95 16.99
CA SER A 133 -18.73 -22.14 15.96
C SER A 133 -17.77 -21.33 15.07
N ASN A 134 -16.73 -20.72 15.65
CA ASN A 134 -15.71 -19.96 14.90
C ASN A 134 -14.99 -20.75 13.79
N MET A 135 -15.09 -22.09 13.74
CA MET A 135 -14.46 -22.89 12.70
C MET A 135 -15.03 -22.63 11.29
N THR A 136 -16.30 -22.24 11.16
CA THR A 136 -16.91 -21.90 9.87
C THR A 136 -16.30 -20.61 9.30
N GLU A 137 -16.20 -19.56 10.12
CA GLU A 137 -15.52 -18.31 9.76
C GLU A 137 -14.02 -18.51 9.45
N ILE A 138 -13.38 -19.49 10.08
CA ILE A 138 -12.01 -19.93 9.74
C ILE A 138 -11.97 -20.62 8.38
N LEU A 139 -12.93 -21.49 8.05
CA LEU A 139 -13.03 -22.12 6.71
C LEU A 139 -13.24 -21.08 5.60
N GLN A 140 -14.08 -20.07 5.83
CA GLN A 140 -14.24 -18.91 4.93
C GLN A 140 -12.91 -18.20 4.69
N THR A 141 -12.20 -17.91 5.78
CA THR A 141 -10.91 -17.22 5.75
C THR A 141 -9.84 -18.05 5.02
N ILE A 142 -9.82 -19.37 5.20
CA ILE A 142 -8.93 -20.30 4.50
C ILE A 142 -9.22 -20.33 3.00
N PHE A 143 -10.49 -20.42 2.60
CA PHE A 143 -10.88 -20.36 1.18
C PHE A 143 -10.44 -19.03 0.53
N MET A 144 -10.72 -17.88 1.18
CA MET A 144 -10.32 -16.56 0.70
C MET A 144 -8.79 -16.38 0.64
N THR A 145 -8.06 -16.96 1.59
CA THR A 145 -6.58 -16.98 1.57
C THR A 145 -6.06 -17.80 0.40
N GLY A 146 -6.67 -18.95 0.11
CA GLY A 146 -6.39 -19.74 -1.10
C GLY A 146 -6.65 -18.92 -2.36
N LEU A 147 -7.79 -18.25 -2.45
CA LEU A 147 -8.21 -17.38 -3.56
C LEU A 147 -7.22 -16.23 -3.85
N LEU A 148 -6.61 -15.67 -2.81
CA LEU A 148 -5.50 -14.71 -2.91
C LEU A 148 -4.20 -15.40 -3.38
N ALA A 149 -3.79 -16.50 -2.74
CA ALA A 149 -2.56 -17.22 -3.07
C ALA A 149 -2.54 -17.73 -4.52
N GLY A 150 -3.65 -18.29 -5.00
CA GLY A 150 -3.81 -18.72 -6.39
C GLY A 150 -3.66 -17.57 -7.40
N SER A 151 -4.07 -16.36 -7.03
CA SER A 151 -3.89 -15.17 -7.86
C SER A 151 -2.40 -14.77 -7.96
N PHE A 152 -1.64 -14.89 -6.87
CA PHE A 152 -0.18 -14.69 -6.86
C PHE A 152 0.61 -15.80 -7.58
N VAL A 153 0.13 -17.05 -7.59
CA VAL A 153 0.81 -18.18 -8.25
C VAL A 153 0.48 -18.24 -9.74
N PHE A 154 -0.80 -18.30 -10.11
CA PHE A 154 -1.24 -18.55 -11.49
C PHE A 154 -1.23 -17.32 -12.39
N GLY A 155 -1.17 -16.10 -11.85
CA GLY A 155 -1.03 -14.87 -12.64
C GLY A 155 0.36 -14.74 -13.30
N PRO A 156 1.46 -14.68 -12.52
CA PRO A 156 2.81 -14.56 -13.07
C PRO A 156 3.26 -15.79 -13.86
N THR A 157 2.88 -17.00 -13.43
CA THR A 157 3.26 -18.24 -14.17
C THR A 157 2.61 -18.33 -15.55
N ALA A 158 1.50 -17.62 -15.78
CA ALA A 158 0.85 -17.58 -17.10
C ALA A 158 1.65 -16.76 -18.14
N GLU A 159 2.59 -15.91 -17.71
CA GLU A 159 3.56 -15.26 -18.60
C GLU A 159 4.77 -16.17 -18.89
N SER A 160 5.18 -17.01 -17.94
CA SER A 160 6.33 -17.92 -18.09
C SER A 160 5.99 -19.22 -18.84
N PHE A 161 4.83 -19.84 -18.55
CA PHE A 161 4.44 -21.15 -19.09
C PHE A 161 3.36 -21.09 -20.18
N GLY A 162 2.71 -19.94 -20.40
CA GLY A 162 1.63 -19.76 -21.38
C GLY A 162 0.25 -19.68 -20.74
N ARG A 163 -0.71 -19.06 -21.44
CA ARG A 163 -2.08 -18.80 -20.93
C ARG A 163 -2.95 -20.05 -20.97
N ARG A 164 -2.68 -21.01 -21.88
CA ARG A 164 -3.39 -22.30 -21.99
C ARG A 164 -3.13 -23.24 -20.80
N PRO A 165 -1.89 -23.67 -20.49
CA PRO A 165 -1.66 -24.63 -19.40
C PRO A 165 -2.03 -24.04 -18.03
N THR A 166 -1.85 -22.73 -17.84
CA THR A 166 -2.24 -22.02 -16.61
C THR A 166 -3.73 -21.70 -16.49
N THR A 167 -4.53 -22.01 -17.52
CA THR A 167 -5.99 -22.13 -17.44
C THR A 167 -6.41 -23.58 -17.18
N GLN A 168 -5.73 -24.55 -17.81
CA GLN A 168 -6.05 -25.99 -17.75
C GLN A 168 -5.71 -26.64 -16.39
N ILE A 169 -4.54 -26.34 -15.81
CA ILE A 169 -4.13 -26.89 -14.52
C ILE A 169 -5.15 -26.52 -13.40
N PRO A 170 -5.58 -25.26 -13.26
CA PRO A 170 -6.67 -24.90 -12.36
C PRO A 170 -7.97 -25.69 -12.57
N THR A 171 -8.43 -25.90 -13.82
CA THR A 171 -9.67 -26.68 -14.04
C THR A 171 -9.59 -28.13 -13.56
N VAL A 172 -8.40 -28.75 -13.63
CA VAL A 172 -8.17 -30.12 -13.12
C VAL A 172 -8.06 -30.12 -11.59
N LEU A 173 -7.40 -29.13 -10.99
CA LEU A 173 -7.35 -28.98 -9.53
C LEU A 173 -8.74 -28.76 -8.92
N LEU A 174 -9.60 -27.96 -9.57
CA LEU A 174 -11.00 -27.78 -9.16
C LEU A 174 -11.74 -29.13 -9.15
N LEU A 175 -11.65 -29.94 -10.21
CA LEU A 175 -12.30 -31.25 -10.28
C LEU A 175 -11.87 -32.16 -9.13
N ILE A 176 -10.57 -32.29 -8.90
CA ILE A 176 -10.00 -33.18 -7.88
C ILE A 176 -10.40 -32.73 -6.47
N PHE A 177 -10.23 -31.44 -6.14
CA PHE A 177 -10.40 -30.97 -4.77
C PHE A 177 -11.86 -30.63 -4.39
N ILE A 178 -12.76 -30.41 -5.36
CA ILE A 178 -14.21 -30.41 -5.08
C ILE A 178 -14.68 -31.83 -4.72
N ALA A 179 -14.24 -32.85 -5.45
CA ALA A 179 -14.54 -34.25 -5.11
C ALA A 179 -13.94 -34.66 -3.75
N ALA A 180 -12.70 -34.23 -3.45
CA ALA A 180 -12.07 -34.46 -2.15
C ALA A 180 -12.78 -33.74 -1.00
N ALA A 181 -13.36 -32.54 -1.23
CA ALA A 181 -14.18 -31.84 -0.25
C ALA A 181 -15.47 -32.62 0.08
N GLY A 182 -16.19 -33.13 -0.93
CA GLY A 182 -17.37 -33.99 -0.72
C GLY A 182 -17.03 -35.31 -0.01
N ALA A 183 -15.87 -35.89 -0.29
CA ALA A 183 -15.35 -37.10 0.35
C ALA A 183 -14.64 -36.87 1.70
N SER A 184 -14.62 -35.65 2.23
CA SER A 184 -13.81 -35.33 3.41
C SER A 184 -14.34 -36.01 4.69
N PRO A 185 -13.50 -36.77 5.44
CA PRO A 185 -13.91 -37.44 6.68
C PRO A 185 -13.76 -36.56 7.92
N ASN A 186 -13.12 -35.39 7.80
CA ASN A 186 -12.99 -34.41 8.88
C ASN A 186 -12.82 -32.98 8.34
N VAL A 187 -13.05 -32.01 9.23
CA VAL A 187 -12.98 -30.57 8.93
C VAL A 187 -11.61 -30.10 8.40
N TYR A 188 -10.51 -30.77 8.77
CA TYR A 188 -9.16 -30.38 8.33
C TYR A 188 -8.86 -30.78 6.88
N VAL A 189 -9.31 -31.97 6.45
CA VAL A 189 -9.24 -32.40 5.04
C VAL A 189 -10.16 -31.53 4.17
N TYR A 190 -11.33 -31.14 4.70
CA TYR A 190 -12.20 -30.16 4.06
C TYR A 190 -11.50 -28.80 3.91
N ALA A 191 -10.93 -28.24 4.99
CA ALA A 191 -10.21 -26.97 4.98
C ALA A 191 -9.06 -26.94 3.96
N MET A 192 -8.22 -27.98 3.94
CA MET A 192 -7.12 -28.12 2.98
C MET A 192 -7.62 -28.20 1.53
N SER A 193 -8.74 -28.90 1.31
CA SER A 193 -9.39 -28.97 0.00
C SER A 193 -9.93 -27.61 -0.41
N GLN A 194 -10.60 -26.87 0.48
CA GLN A 194 -11.12 -25.53 0.21
C GLN A 194 -10.03 -24.50 -0.07
N PHE A 195 -8.86 -24.57 0.59
CA PHE A 195 -7.71 -23.75 0.23
C PHE A 195 -7.27 -23.95 -1.22
N ILE A 196 -7.21 -25.21 -1.68
CA ILE A 196 -6.75 -25.56 -3.03
C ILE A 196 -7.83 -25.27 -4.08
N VAL A 197 -9.12 -25.51 -3.77
CA VAL A 197 -10.26 -25.07 -4.61
C VAL A 197 -10.25 -23.55 -4.76
N GLY A 198 -10.07 -22.80 -3.66
CA GLY A 198 -9.91 -21.35 -3.69
C GLY A 198 -8.76 -20.90 -4.59
N ALA A 199 -7.57 -21.50 -4.44
CA ALA A 199 -6.40 -21.17 -5.25
C ALA A 199 -6.61 -21.47 -6.75
N ALA A 200 -7.23 -22.60 -7.09
CA ALA A 200 -7.56 -22.95 -8.46
C ALA A 200 -8.64 -22.01 -9.06
N LEU A 201 -9.69 -21.71 -8.30
CA LEU A 201 -10.74 -20.74 -8.68
C LEU A 201 -10.17 -19.33 -8.90
N GLY A 202 -9.18 -18.96 -8.08
CA GLY A 202 -8.42 -17.71 -8.16
C GLY A 202 -7.64 -17.59 -9.47
N GLY A 203 -6.85 -18.61 -9.80
CA GLY A 203 -6.05 -18.67 -11.01
C GLY A 203 -6.86 -18.79 -12.30
N TYR A 204 -7.88 -19.66 -12.31
CA TYR A 204 -8.73 -19.87 -13.49
C TYR A 204 -9.44 -18.57 -13.93
N ARG A 205 -10.05 -17.84 -13.00
CA ARG A 205 -10.85 -16.64 -13.32
C ARG A 205 -10.01 -15.52 -13.93
N ILE A 206 -8.73 -15.42 -13.57
CA ILE A 206 -7.79 -14.44 -14.15
C ILE A 206 -7.39 -14.88 -15.57
N ASN A 207 -6.92 -16.12 -15.74
CA ASN A 207 -6.35 -16.57 -17.01
C ASN A 207 -7.41 -16.80 -18.11
N SER A 208 -8.63 -17.23 -17.76
CA SER A 208 -9.73 -17.42 -18.72
C SER A 208 -10.19 -16.12 -19.38
N VAL A 209 -10.37 -15.04 -18.61
CA VAL A 209 -10.78 -13.72 -19.14
C VAL A 209 -9.66 -13.11 -19.99
N VAL A 210 -8.40 -13.24 -19.57
CA VAL A 210 -7.24 -12.79 -20.36
C VAL A 210 -7.18 -13.53 -21.70
N LEU A 211 -7.21 -14.86 -21.69
CA LEU A 211 -7.14 -15.68 -22.91
C LEU A 211 -8.31 -15.41 -23.87
N ALA A 212 -9.51 -15.12 -23.36
CA ALA A 212 -10.66 -14.72 -24.18
C ALA A 212 -10.43 -13.36 -24.86
N THR A 213 -9.97 -12.34 -24.12
CA THR A 213 -9.79 -10.97 -24.66
C THR A 213 -8.64 -10.84 -25.65
N GLU A 214 -7.60 -11.67 -25.58
CA GLU A 214 -6.46 -11.65 -26.51
C GLU A 214 -6.82 -12.07 -27.94
N TRP A 215 -7.85 -12.91 -28.11
CA TRP A 215 -8.36 -13.37 -29.41
C TRP A 215 -9.35 -12.40 -30.09
N ILE A 216 -9.71 -11.30 -29.42
CA ILE A 216 -10.81 -10.42 -29.81
C ILE A 216 -10.29 -9.03 -30.17
N GLY A 217 -10.88 -8.43 -31.20
CA GLY A 217 -10.58 -7.07 -31.63
C GLY A 217 -10.83 -6.02 -30.55
N ILE A 218 -10.04 -4.94 -30.55
CA ILE A 218 -10.12 -3.87 -29.53
C ILE A 218 -11.56 -3.35 -29.39
N SER A 219 -12.27 -3.25 -30.52
CA SER A 219 -13.65 -2.77 -30.65
C SER A 219 -14.72 -3.60 -29.92
N LYS A 220 -14.43 -4.85 -29.52
CA LYS A 220 -15.41 -5.79 -28.91
C LYS A 220 -14.94 -6.48 -27.61
N ARG A 221 -13.77 -6.11 -27.06
CA ARG A 221 -13.25 -6.70 -25.80
C ARG A 221 -14.15 -6.43 -24.58
N SER A 222 -14.76 -5.25 -24.50
CA SER A 222 -15.70 -4.89 -23.43
C SER A 222 -16.87 -5.87 -23.35
N ILE A 223 -17.49 -6.19 -24.48
CA ILE A 223 -18.59 -7.16 -24.61
C ILE A 223 -18.16 -8.54 -24.10
N ALA A 224 -16.99 -9.02 -24.51
CA ALA A 224 -16.49 -10.33 -24.07
C ALA A 224 -16.23 -10.38 -22.55
N SER A 225 -15.65 -9.31 -21.99
CA SER A 225 -15.40 -9.23 -20.55
C SER A 225 -16.69 -9.12 -19.73
N CYS A 226 -17.68 -8.34 -20.19
CA CYS A 226 -18.99 -8.25 -19.52
C CYS A 226 -19.81 -9.55 -19.67
N LEU A 227 -19.75 -10.22 -20.83
CA LEU A 227 -20.39 -11.52 -21.05
C LEU A 227 -19.83 -12.58 -20.10
N SER A 228 -18.51 -12.63 -19.91
CA SER A 228 -17.87 -13.56 -18.95
C SER A 228 -18.28 -13.32 -17.48
N GLN A 229 -18.69 -12.09 -17.13
CA GLN A 229 -19.24 -11.75 -15.82
C GLN A 229 -20.74 -12.08 -15.72
N MET A 230 -21.52 -11.90 -16.79
CA MET A 230 -22.93 -12.29 -16.86
C MET A 230 -23.14 -13.78 -16.55
N PHE A 231 -22.27 -14.66 -17.04
CA PHE A 231 -22.30 -16.09 -16.70
C PHE A 231 -22.13 -16.33 -15.18
N ALA A 232 -21.41 -15.48 -14.46
CA ALA A 232 -21.28 -15.59 -13.00
C ALA A 232 -22.57 -15.21 -12.26
N GLY A 233 -23.28 -14.15 -12.69
CA GLY A 233 -24.61 -13.81 -12.15
C GLY A 233 -25.63 -14.94 -12.37
N LEU A 234 -25.65 -15.52 -13.58
CA LEU A 234 -26.48 -16.68 -13.89
C LEU A 234 -26.12 -17.92 -13.06
N GLY A 235 -24.83 -18.12 -12.76
CA GLY A 235 -24.38 -19.18 -11.84
C GLY A 235 -24.90 -18.98 -10.42
N GLN A 236 -24.89 -17.73 -9.91
CA GLN A 236 -25.45 -17.39 -8.60
C GLN A 236 -26.97 -17.67 -8.53
N CYS A 237 -27.73 -17.42 -9.62
CA CYS A 237 -29.12 -17.85 -9.73
C CYS A 237 -29.28 -19.37 -9.70
N ALA A 238 -28.53 -20.08 -10.56
CA ALA A 238 -28.67 -21.52 -10.75
C ALA A 238 -28.39 -22.30 -9.47
N MET A 239 -27.42 -21.83 -8.67
CA MET A 239 -27.10 -22.42 -7.38
C MET A 239 -28.30 -22.44 -6.41
N ALA A 240 -29.11 -21.39 -6.35
CA ALA A 240 -30.26 -21.36 -5.45
C ALA A 240 -31.25 -22.50 -5.78
N GLY A 241 -31.42 -22.84 -7.06
CA GLY A 241 -32.18 -24.00 -7.49
C GLY A 241 -31.46 -25.34 -7.22
N VAL A 242 -30.15 -25.43 -7.45
CA VAL A 242 -29.35 -26.65 -7.22
C VAL A 242 -29.34 -27.05 -5.74
N VAL A 243 -29.13 -26.11 -4.83
CA VAL A 243 -29.08 -26.40 -3.38
C VAL A 243 -30.47 -26.59 -2.79
N TYR A 244 -31.52 -25.99 -3.39
CA TYR A 244 -32.91 -26.30 -3.01
C TYR A 244 -33.33 -27.71 -3.47
N ALA A 245 -32.80 -28.19 -4.61
CA ALA A 245 -33.07 -29.53 -5.14
C ALA A 245 -32.20 -30.64 -4.51
N ILE A 246 -31.08 -30.28 -3.88
CA ILE A 246 -30.13 -31.21 -3.25
C ILE A 246 -29.85 -30.75 -1.81
N PRO A 247 -30.66 -31.20 -0.82
CA PRO A 247 -30.56 -30.77 0.58
C PRO A 247 -29.43 -31.46 1.38
N GLU A 248 -28.66 -32.36 0.75
CA GLU A 248 -27.49 -33.02 1.35
C GLU A 248 -26.18 -32.44 0.77
N TRP A 249 -25.32 -31.89 1.64
CA TRP A 249 -24.14 -31.15 1.18
C TRP A 249 -23.11 -32.00 0.44
N ARG A 250 -22.96 -33.29 0.78
CA ARG A 250 -21.97 -34.19 0.16
C ARG A 250 -22.34 -34.51 -1.28
N THR A 251 -23.58 -34.93 -1.54
CA THR A 251 -24.10 -35.12 -2.90
C THR A 251 -24.04 -33.83 -3.73
N ALA A 252 -24.30 -32.65 -3.14
CA ALA A 252 -24.14 -31.38 -3.83
C ALA A 252 -22.69 -31.13 -4.31
N GLN A 253 -21.67 -31.44 -3.50
CA GLN A 253 -20.26 -31.34 -3.92
C GLN A 253 -19.92 -32.35 -5.04
N TYR A 254 -20.44 -33.58 -4.99
CA TYR A 254 -20.22 -34.55 -6.07
C TYR A 254 -20.88 -34.16 -7.39
N VAL A 255 -22.10 -33.59 -7.36
CA VAL A 255 -22.74 -33.02 -8.56
C VAL A 255 -21.92 -31.85 -9.12
N MET A 256 -21.37 -30.99 -8.26
CA MET A 256 -20.45 -29.92 -8.70
C MET A 256 -19.15 -30.46 -9.31
N ALA A 257 -18.57 -31.53 -8.78
CA ALA A 257 -17.44 -32.22 -9.40
C ALA A 257 -17.82 -32.79 -10.78
N GLY A 258 -19.03 -33.38 -10.92
CA GLY A 258 -19.54 -33.87 -12.20
C GLY A 258 -19.67 -32.77 -13.26
N LEU A 259 -20.24 -31.62 -12.90
CA LEU A 259 -20.32 -30.45 -13.79
C LEU A 259 -18.91 -29.93 -14.18
N GLN A 260 -17.98 -29.91 -13.23
CA GLN A 260 -16.58 -29.53 -13.48
C GLN A 260 -15.84 -30.56 -14.37
N ALA A 261 -16.23 -31.84 -14.35
CA ALA A 261 -15.65 -32.86 -15.23
C ALA A 261 -15.99 -32.58 -16.71
N VAL A 262 -17.20 -32.12 -17.00
CA VAL A 262 -17.61 -31.68 -18.35
C VAL A 262 -16.72 -30.54 -18.86
N VAL A 263 -16.33 -29.60 -18.00
CA VAL A 263 -15.34 -28.55 -18.33
C VAL A 263 -13.98 -29.15 -18.68
N VAL A 264 -13.48 -30.08 -17.86
CA VAL A 264 -12.17 -30.71 -18.07
C VAL A 264 -12.11 -31.49 -19.38
N LEU A 265 -13.23 -31.98 -19.94
CA LEU A 265 -13.24 -32.64 -21.25
C LEU A 265 -12.94 -31.66 -22.41
N TYR A 266 -13.59 -30.49 -22.49
CA TYR A 266 -13.42 -29.58 -23.62
C TYR A 266 -12.29 -28.54 -23.44
N ILE A 267 -11.81 -28.28 -22.22
CA ILE A 267 -10.76 -27.28 -21.96
C ILE A 267 -9.43 -27.60 -22.70
N TRP A 268 -9.21 -28.86 -23.09
CA TRP A 268 -8.08 -29.28 -23.92
C TRP A 268 -8.13 -28.76 -25.36
N TRP A 269 -9.33 -28.54 -25.91
CA TRP A 269 -9.53 -28.05 -27.28
C TRP A 269 -9.18 -26.57 -27.45
N ILE A 270 -9.18 -25.80 -26.34
CA ILE A 270 -8.87 -24.38 -26.34
C ILE A 270 -7.39 -24.15 -26.71
N PRO A 271 -7.09 -23.31 -27.72
CA PRO A 271 -5.72 -23.03 -28.14
C PRO A 271 -5.01 -22.00 -27.26
N GLU A 272 -3.68 -21.95 -27.40
CA GLU A 272 -2.82 -20.94 -26.77
C GLU A 272 -2.98 -19.56 -27.42
N SER A 273 -2.60 -18.51 -26.72
CA SER A 273 -2.58 -17.14 -27.22
C SER A 273 -1.57 -16.95 -28.35
N ALA A 274 -2.05 -16.55 -29.54
CA ALA A 274 -1.19 -16.19 -30.66
C ALA A 274 -0.24 -15.01 -30.32
N ARG A 275 -0.67 -14.08 -29.44
CA ARG A 275 0.16 -12.96 -28.97
C ARG A 275 1.32 -13.46 -28.10
N TRP A 276 1.06 -14.39 -27.18
CA TRP A 276 2.10 -14.99 -26.34
C TRP A 276 3.09 -15.83 -27.15
N LEU A 277 2.62 -16.58 -28.16
CA LEU A 277 3.49 -17.35 -29.06
C LEU A 277 4.45 -16.43 -29.84
N LEU A 278 3.96 -15.33 -30.41
CA LEU A 278 4.80 -14.32 -31.08
C LEU A 278 5.80 -13.69 -30.11
N GLY A 279 5.37 -13.25 -28.93
CA GLY A 279 6.25 -12.69 -27.88
C GLY A 279 7.27 -13.68 -27.29
N ARG A 280 7.13 -14.99 -27.57
CA ARG A 280 8.11 -16.04 -27.24
C ARG A 280 9.00 -16.44 -28.42
N GLY A 281 8.88 -15.80 -29.58
CA GLY A 281 9.61 -16.17 -30.79
C GLY A 281 9.14 -17.47 -31.46
N LYS A 282 7.99 -18.02 -31.05
CA LYS A 282 7.38 -19.24 -31.63
C LYS A 282 6.57 -18.88 -32.88
N THR A 283 7.21 -18.24 -33.87
CA THR A 283 6.56 -17.70 -35.07
C THR A 283 5.77 -18.76 -35.82
N GLU A 284 6.33 -19.94 -36.05
CA GLU A 284 5.68 -20.98 -36.87
C GLU A 284 4.48 -21.64 -36.18
N GLU A 285 4.51 -21.75 -34.85
CA GLU A 285 3.32 -22.16 -34.07
C GLU A 285 2.23 -21.09 -34.18
N ALA A 286 2.60 -19.80 -34.09
CA ALA A 286 1.66 -18.68 -34.25
C ALA A 286 1.07 -18.62 -35.66
N LYS A 287 1.88 -18.69 -36.73
CA LYS A 287 1.43 -18.69 -38.13
C LYS A 287 0.48 -19.85 -38.42
N LYS A 288 0.82 -21.06 -37.97
CA LYS A 288 -0.02 -22.27 -38.09
C LYS A 288 -1.36 -22.10 -37.36
N LEU A 289 -1.35 -21.49 -36.17
CA LEU A 289 -2.56 -21.27 -35.38
C LEU A 289 -3.46 -20.18 -35.99
N ILE A 290 -2.86 -19.06 -36.42
CA ILE A 290 -3.53 -17.95 -37.10
C ILE A 290 -4.22 -18.42 -38.39
N ARG A 291 -3.52 -19.18 -39.25
CA ARG A 291 -4.11 -19.81 -40.45
C ARG A 291 -5.29 -20.72 -40.11
N LYS A 292 -5.22 -21.50 -39.01
CA LYS A 292 -6.34 -22.35 -38.55
C LYS A 292 -7.57 -21.52 -38.15
N VAL A 293 -7.38 -20.38 -37.47
CA VAL A 293 -8.48 -19.50 -37.08
C VAL A 293 -9.11 -18.80 -38.29
N ALA A 294 -8.29 -18.32 -39.22
CA ALA A 294 -8.75 -17.73 -40.47
C ALA A 294 -9.66 -18.70 -41.25
N ALA A 295 -9.25 -19.97 -41.38
CA ALA A 295 -10.04 -21.01 -42.02
C ALA A 295 -11.39 -21.27 -41.32
N ILE A 296 -11.44 -21.27 -39.98
CA ILE A 296 -12.69 -21.43 -39.21
C ILE A 296 -13.62 -20.22 -39.43
N ASN A 297 -13.08 -19.02 -39.53
CA ASN A 297 -13.83 -17.79 -39.83
C ASN A 297 -14.10 -17.57 -41.33
N LYS A 298 -13.66 -18.47 -42.21
CA LYS A 298 -13.76 -18.37 -43.68
C LYS A 298 -13.08 -17.12 -44.27
N GLN A 299 -11.96 -16.70 -43.69
CA GLN A 299 -11.14 -15.57 -44.12
C GLN A 299 -9.79 -16.06 -44.68
N ASN A 300 -9.26 -15.36 -45.69
CA ASN A 300 -7.93 -15.61 -46.26
C ASN A 300 -6.98 -14.47 -45.87
N ILE A 301 -5.78 -14.80 -45.37
CA ILE A 301 -4.75 -13.83 -45.00
C ILE A 301 -3.64 -13.84 -46.08
N PRO A 302 -3.25 -12.69 -46.65
CA PRO A 302 -2.11 -12.61 -47.57
C PRO A 302 -0.78 -12.84 -46.83
N GLU A 303 0.14 -13.58 -47.43
CA GLU A 303 1.35 -14.06 -46.73
C GLU A 303 2.30 -12.92 -46.32
N ASN A 304 2.44 -11.87 -47.14
CA ASN A 304 3.23 -10.67 -46.81
C ASN A 304 2.85 -10.08 -45.43
N LEU A 305 1.54 -10.01 -45.13
CA LEU A 305 1.03 -9.48 -43.85
C LEU A 305 1.40 -10.39 -42.66
N LEU A 306 1.54 -11.68 -42.92
CA LEU A 306 1.92 -12.69 -41.93
C LEU A 306 3.43 -12.73 -41.68
N ASP A 307 4.23 -12.32 -42.67
CA ASP A 307 5.68 -12.26 -42.60
C ASP A 307 6.20 -10.92 -42.04
N GLU A 308 5.63 -9.77 -42.46
CA GLU A 308 5.96 -8.44 -41.92
C GLU A 308 5.82 -8.40 -40.38
N VAL A 309 4.72 -8.92 -39.85
CA VAL A 309 4.46 -8.98 -38.38
C VAL A 309 5.39 -9.97 -37.65
N THR A 310 6.20 -10.76 -38.37
CA THR A 310 7.29 -11.56 -37.80
C THR A 310 8.70 -10.99 -38.02
N ALA A 311 8.83 -9.88 -38.75
CA ALA A 311 10.09 -9.15 -38.90
C ALA A 311 10.35 -8.14 -37.77
N GLU A 312 9.30 -7.59 -37.15
CA GLU A 312 9.40 -6.67 -36.02
C GLU A 312 9.85 -7.41 -34.74
N ARG A 313 11.13 -7.24 -34.36
CA ARG A 313 11.68 -7.66 -33.07
C ARG A 313 11.46 -6.58 -31.99
N ASP A 314 11.54 -7.01 -30.73
CA ASP A 314 11.43 -6.17 -29.52
C ASP A 314 10.06 -5.50 -29.28
N VAL A 315 8.98 -6.30 -29.31
CA VAL A 315 7.85 -6.05 -28.39
C VAL A 315 8.35 -6.32 -26.97
N GLN A 316 8.96 -5.30 -26.34
CA GLN A 316 9.41 -5.39 -24.95
C GLN A 316 8.19 -5.60 -24.04
N THR A 317 8.18 -6.70 -23.30
CA THR A 317 7.15 -6.96 -22.29
C THR A 317 7.41 -6.06 -21.09
N GLY A 318 6.70 -4.93 -21.07
CA GLY A 318 6.72 -3.92 -20.03
C GLY A 318 6.27 -4.44 -18.68
N GLY A 319 7.18 -5.10 -17.97
CA GLY A 319 6.93 -5.58 -16.62
C GLY A 319 6.65 -4.43 -15.64
N ILE A 320 6.33 -4.78 -14.39
CA ILE A 320 5.98 -3.88 -13.26
C ILE A 320 6.72 -2.52 -13.26
N LYS A 321 8.01 -2.51 -13.62
CA LYS A 321 8.83 -1.29 -13.74
C LYS A 321 8.26 -0.20 -14.66
N GLU A 322 7.55 -0.50 -15.74
CA GLU A 322 6.95 0.53 -16.61
C GLU A 322 5.78 1.25 -15.93
N ILE A 323 4.92 0.52 -15.22
CA ILE A 323 3.85 1.12 -14.38
C ILE A 323 4.48 2.05 -13.36
N PHE A 324 5.50 1.56 -12.62
CA PHE A 324 6.17 2.34 -11.58
C PHE A 324 7.18 3.37 -12.11
N ALA A 325 7.39 3.48 -13.42
CA ALA A 325 8.18 4.55 -14.04
C ALA A 325 7.32 5.79 -14.38
N SER A 326 6.00 5.63 -14.52
CA SER A 326 5.07 6.73 -14.80
C SER A 326 4.20 7.04 -13.58
N ALA A 327 4.41 8.21 -12.97
CA ALA A 327 3.58 8.67 -11.84
C ALA A 327 2.08 8.74 -12.19
N VAL A 328 1.75 8.95 -13.48
CA VAL A 328 0.37 8.91 -14.00
C VAL A 328 -0.18 7.48 -13.95
N LEU A 329 0.59 6.48 -14.39
CA LEU A 329 0.19 5.07 -14.30
C LEU A 329 0.13 4.57 -12.84
N ILE A 330 1.04 5.02 -11.96
CA ILE A 330 0.95 4.76 -10.51
C ILE A 330 -0.36 5.32 -9.94
N LYS A 331 -0.69 6.59 -10.23
CA LYS A 331 -1.95 7.22 -9.80
C LYS A 331 -3.16 6.41 -10.28
N TYR A 332 -3.16 5.99 -11.55
CA TYR A 332 -4.24 5.19 -12.12
C TYR A 332 -4.35 3.82 -11.47
N VAL A 333 -3.23 3.13 -11.20
CA VAL A 333 -3.24 1.86 -10.44
C VAL A 333 -3.75 2.08 -9.03
N LEU A 334 -3.27 3.08 -8.29
CA LEU A 334 -3.70 3.30 -6.90
C LEU A 334 -5.20 3.58 -6.78
N ILE A 335 -5.76 4.43 -7.65
CA ILE A 335 -7.20 4.73 -7.65
C ILE A 335 -8.03 3.50 -8.07
N LEU A 336 -7.62 2.77 -9.12
CA LEU A 336 -8.36 1.59 -9.58
C LEU A 336 -8.19 0.37 -8.67
N SER A 337 -7.04 0.19 -8.03
CA SER A 337 -6.85 -0.82 -6.98
C SER A 337 -7.66 -0.49 -5.73
N LEU A 338 -7.73 0.78 -5.31
CA LEU A 338 -8.62 1.19 -4.22
C LEU A 338 -10.11 1.01 -4.60
N SER A 339 -10.47 1.29 -5.86
CA SER A 339 -11.81 1.01 -6.41
C SER A 339 -12.14 -0.47 -6.38
N TRP A 340 -11.23 -1.32 -6.87
CA TRP A 340 -11.38 -2.78 -6.79
C TRP A 340 -11.45 -3.29 -5.35
N PHE A 341 -10.70 -2.69 -4.42
CA PHE A 341 -10.74 -3.02 -3.01
C PHE A 341 -12.10 -2.65 -2.38
N SER A 342 -12.53 -1.38 -2.46
CA SER A 342 -13.77 -0.91 -1.83
C SER A 342 -15.00 -1.62 -2.39
N LEU A 343 -15.04 -1.84 -3.72
CA LEU A 343 -16.13 -2.58 -4.38
C LEU A 343 -16.24 -4.02 -3.89
N ASN A 344 -15.12 -4.73 -3.76
CA ASN A 344 -15.15 -6.12 -3.32
C ASN A 344 -15.38 -6.25 -1.82
N LEU A 345 -14.91 -5.30 -1.01
CA LEU A 345 -15.22 -5.29 0.42
C LEU A 345 -16.73 -5.19 0.62
N GLY A 346 -17.39 -4.26 -0.07
CA GLY A 346 -18.86 -4.17 -0.08
C GLY A 346 -19.54 -5.41 -0.65
N TYR A 347 -19.14 -5.88 -1.84
CA TYR A 347 -19.74 -7.06 -2.49
C TYR A 347 -19.67 -8.31 -1.59
N PHE A 348 -18.50 -8.61 -1.00
CA PHE A 348 -18.35 -9.77 -0.13
C PHE A 348 -18.98 -9.55 1.26
N CYS A 349 -18.96 -8.35 1.84
CA CYS A 349 -19.72 -8.08 3.08
C CYS A 349 -21.22 -8.30 2.91
N LEU A 350 -21.80 -8.00 1.73
CA LEU A 350 -23.20 -8.30 1.44
C LEU A 350 -23.42 -9.80 1.13
N VAL A 351 -22.62 -10.40 0.25
CA VAL A 351 -22.79 -11.80 -0.17
C VAL A 351 -22.50 -12.81 0.95
N LEU A 352 -21.62 -12.51 1.90
CA LEU A 352 -21.35 -13.39 3.04
C LEU A 352 -22.36 -13.24 4.20
N ASN A 353 -23.20 -12.19 4.21
CA ASN A 353 -24.23 -11.97 5.22
C ASN A 353 -25.65 -12.34 4.75
N VAL A 354 -25.83 -13.05 3.63
CA VAL A 354 -27.15 -13.34 3.01
C VAL A 354 -28.20 -13.85 4.01
N GLY A 355 -27.81 -14.73 4.94
CA GLY A 355 -28.71 -15.27 5.97
C GLY A 355 -29.19 -14.28 7.04
N LYS A 356 -28.66 -13.05 7.10
CA LYS A 356 -29.00 -12.02 8.11
C LYS A 356 -30.02 -10.98 7.63
N PHE A 357 -30.49 -11.03 6.38
CA PHE A 357 -31.42 -10.03 5.82
C PHE A 357 -32.92 -10.36 6.03
N GLY A 358 -33.24 -11.37 6.85
CA GLY A 358 -34.61 -11.69 7.30
C GLY A 358 -35.53 -12.36 6.28
N LEU A 359 -35.21 -12.31 4.98
CA LEU A 359 -35.86 -13.14 3.96
C LEU A 359 -35.15 -14.49 3.75
N ASN A 360 -35.85 -15.43 3.13
CA ASN A 360 -35.36 -16.77 2.86
C ASN A 360 -34.03 -16.74 2.05
N ILE A 361 -33.01 -17.44 2.56
CA ILE A 361 -31.64 -17.46 2.02
C ILE A 361 -31.56 -17.81 0.52
N PHE A 362 -32.39 -18.75 0.04
CA PHE A 362 -32.44 -19.11 -1.38
C PHE A 362 -33.03 -17.98 -2.24
N LEU A 363 -34.08 -17.32 -1.75
CA LEU A 363 -34.71 -16.19 -2.44
C LEU A 363 -33.77 -14.98 -2.51
N VAL A 364 -33.12 -14.62 -1.40
CA VAL A 364 -32.14 -13.51 -1.38
C VAL A 364 -30.98 -13.79 -2.33
N GLN A 365 -30.46 -15.03 -2.34
CA GLN A 365 -29.35 -15.40 -3.22
C GLN A 365 -29.75 -15.44 -4.71
N PHE A 366 -30.99 -15.86 -5.03
CA PHE A 366 -31.54 -15.76 -6.38
C PHE A 366 -31.71 -14.30 -6.82
N LEU A 367 -32.25 -13.43 -5.95
CA LEU A 367 -32.35 -11.98 -6.17
C LEU A 367 -30.97 -11.35 -6.40
N PHE A 368 -29.95 -11.80 -5.66
CA PHE A 368 -28.58 -11.35 -5.84
C PHE A 368 -28.00 -11.78 -7.21
N GLY A 369 -28.27 -12.99 -7.71
CA GLY A 369 -27.81 -13.41 -9.05
C GLY A 369 -28.56 -12.72 -10.20
N ILE A 370 -29.89 -12.56 -10.06
CA ILE A 370 -30.73 -11.94 -11.09
C ILE A 370 -30.54 -10.42 -11.15
N SER A 371 -29.97 -9.80 -10.12
CA SER A 371 -29.52 -8.40 -10.13
C SER A 371 -28.18 -8.19 -10.85
N ASP A 372 -27.21 -9.11 -10.73
CA ASP A 372 -25.91 -8.99 -11.40
C ASP A 372 -26.04 -9.09 -12.93
N THR A 373 -26.93 -9.96 -13.41
CA THR A 373 -27.16 -10.20 -14.85
C THR A 373 -27.50 -8.92 -15.64
N PRO A 374 -28.52 -8.12 -15.29
CA PRO A 374 -28.81 -6.83 -15.94
C PRO A 374 -27.76 -5.76 -15.61
N ALA A 375 -27.14 -5.76 -14.43
CA ALA A 375 -26.05 -4.82 -14.12
C ALA A 375 -24.89 -4.94 -15.12
N HIS A 376 -24.48 -6.17 -15.44
CA HIS A 376 -23.44 -6.44 -16.44
C HIS A 376 -23.88 -6.05 -17.86
N LEU A 377 -25.14 -6.32 -18.25
CA LEU A 377 -25.66 -5.98 -19.59
C LEU A 377 -25.84 -4.46 -19.80
N LEU A 378 -26.45 -3.76 -18.83
CA LEU A 378 -26.67 -2.31 -18.87
C LEU A 378 -25.34 -1.54 -18.89
N SER A 379 -24.29 -2.09 -18.25
CA SER A 379 -22.95 -1.50 -18.30
C SER A 379 -22.43 -1.36 -19.73
N ILE A 380 -22.70 -2.31 -20.64
CA ILE A 380 -22.24 -2.26 -22.03
C ILE A 380 -22.84 -1.05 -22.76
N TRP A 381 -24.17 -0.89 -22.68
CA TRP A 381 -24.89 0.18 -23.38
C TRP A 381 -24.56 1.57 -22.81
N ILE A 382 -24.55 1.70 -21.48
CA ILE A 382 -24.40 3.01 -20.84
C ILE A 382 -22.95 3.51 -20.91
N LEU A 383 -21.96 2.61 -20.99
CA LEU A 383 -20.57 2.99 -21.26
C LEU A 383 -20.37 3.68 -22.62
N GLU A 384 -21.16 3.32 -23.64
CA GLU A 384 -21.10 3.95 -24.98
C GLU A 384 -21.76 5.34 -25.02
N TYR A 385 -22.74 5.59 -24.13
CA TYR A 385 -23.56 6.83 -24.12
C TYR A 385 -23.10 7.86 -23.08
N VAL A 386 -22.77 7.42 -21.86
CA VAL A 386 -22.47 8.30 -20.70
C VAL A 386 -20.97 8.47 -20.47
N GLY A 387 -20.14 7.53 -20.93
CA GLY A 387 -18.68 7.51 -20.70
C GLY A 387 -18.29 6.73 -19.44
N ARG A 388 -17.04 6.27 -19.40
CA ARG A 388 -16.50 5.34 -18.39
C ARG A 388 -16.42 5.98 -17.02
N LYS A 389 -15.87 7.21 -16.96
CA LYS A 389 -15.64 7.95 -15.72
C LYS A 389 -16.97 8.28 -15.04
N LYS A 390 -17.90 8.87 -15.80
CA LYS A 390 -19.22 9.28 -15.28
C LYS A 390 -20.04 8.08 -14.81
N THR A 391 -20.03 6.98 -15.58
CA THR A 391 -20.72 5.75 -15.18
C THR A 391 -20.15 5.18 -13.88
N LEU A 392 -18.81 5.09 -13.73
CA LEU A 392 -18.19 4.57 -12.52
C LEU A 392 -18.48 5.41 -11.26
N ILE A 393 -18.40 6.74 -11.38
CA ILE A 393 -18.73 7.65 -10.27
C ILE A 393 -20.20 7.48 -9.86
N SER A 394 -21.10 7.45 -10.85
CA SER A 394 -22.54 7.34 -10.58
C SER A 394 -22.90 6.01 -9.89
N THR A 395 -22.30 4.90 -10.29
CA THR A 395 -22.60 3.58 -9.69
C THR A 395 -21.93 3.40 -8.32
N LEU A 396 -20.71 3.91 -8.11
CA LEU A 396 -20.07 3.93 -6.79
C LEU A 396 -20.89 4.75 -5.78
N LEU A 397 -21.27 5.98 -6.11
CA LEU A 397 -21.99 6.86 -5.20
C LEU A 397 -23.43 6.37 -4.95
N MET A 398 -24.16 5.93 -5.99
CA MET A 398 -25.51 5.39 -5.82
C MET A 398 -25.50 4.07 -5.02
N GLY A 399 -24.55 3.17 -5.30
CA GLY A 399 -24.40 1.92 -4.54
C GLY A 399 -24.13 2.17 -3.05
N SER A 400 -23.24 3.12 -2.73
CA SER A 400 -22.97 3.50 -1.34
C SER A 400 -24.16 4.19 -0.67
N PHE A 401 -24.85 5.12 -1.35
CA PHE A 401 -26.06 5.77 -0.83
C PHE A 401 -27.15 4.76 -0.49
N VAL A 402 -27.43 3.82 -1.40
CA VAL A 402 -28.43 2.76 -1.19
C VAL A 402 -28.02 1.80 -0.06
N CYS A 403 -26.73 1.47 0.07
CA CYS A 403 -26.24 0.67 1.20
C CYS A 403 -26.36 1.41 2.54
N LEU A 404 -26.05 2.70 2.61
CA LEU A 404 -26.22 3.51 3.82
C LEU A 404 -27.70 3.72 4.17
N LEU A 405 -28.59 3.81 3.18
CA LEU A 405 -30.03 3.95 3.37
C LEU A 405 -30.64 2.74 4.11
N THR A 406 -30.01 1.56 4.09
CA THR A 406 -30.44 0.41 4.91
C THR A 406 -30.44 0.70 6.41
N LEU A 407 -29.60 1.63 6.88
CA LEU A 407 -29.48 2.00 8.29
C LEU A 407 -30.63 2.88 8.78
N ALA A 408 -31.44 3.44 7.88
CA ALA A 408 -32.61 4.25 8.21
C ALA A 408 -33.88 3.44 8.50
N PHE A 409 -33.85 2.11 8.31
CA PHE A 409 -35.00 1.23 8.46
C PHE A 409 -34.83 0.24 9.63
N PRO A 410 -35.88 -0.02 10.44
CA PRO A 410 -35.81 -1.00 11.52
C PRO A 410 -35.72 -2.43 10.96
N GLN A 411 -35.03 -3.32 11.69
CA GLN A 411 -34.69 -4.67 11.21
C GLN A 411 -35.90 -5.56 10.89
N ASP A 412 -37.05 -5.29 11.51
CA ASP A 412 -38.32 -5.99 11.25
C ASP A 412 -38.79 -5.86 9.79
N SER A 413 -38.31 -4.83 9.07
CA SER A 413 -38.66 -4.54 7.68
C SER A 413 -37.82 -5.32 6.65
N ALA A 414 -37.62 -6.62 6.88
CA ALA A 414 -36.75 -7.52 6.09
C ALA A 414 -36.90 -7.41 4.56
N VAL A 415 -38.12 -7.19 4.06
CA VAL A 415 -38.40 -6.98 2.62
C VAL A 415 -37.73 -5.71 2.09
N VAL A 416 -37.83 -4.60 2.83
CA VAL A 416 -37.24 -3.30 2.46
C VAL A 416 -35.71 -3.39 2.52
N ILE A 417 -35.17 -3.98 3.58
CA ILE A 417 -33.73 -4.19 3.75
C ILE A 417 -33.19 -5.06 2.61
N THR A 418 -33.84 -6.18 2.28
CA THR A 418 -33.43 -7.04 1.16
C THR A 418 -33.50 -6.32 -0.19
N ALA A 419 -34.54 -5.51 -0.43
CA ALA A 419 -34.68 -4.74 -1.67
C ALA A 419 -33.57 -3.68 -1.81
N LEU A 420 -33.27 -2.95 -0.74
CA LEU A 420 -32.17 -1.97 -0.69
C LEU A 420 -30.82 -2.67 -0.88
N VAL A 421 -30.54 -3.75 -0.15
CA VAL A 421 -29.28 -4.50 -0.28
C VAL A 421 -29.08 -5.09 -1.69
N THR A 422 -30.13 -5.64 -2.30
CA THR A 422 -30.09 -6.14 -3.69
C THR A 422 -29.80 -4.99 -4.67
N THR A 423 -30.39 -3.81 -4.44
CA THR A 423 -30.17 -2.60 -5.26
C THR A 423 -28.75 -2.04 -5.07
N GLY A 424 -28.21 -2.06 -3.86
CA GLY A 424 -26.82 -1.72 -3.58
C GLY A 424 -25.85 -2.67 -4.29
N LYS A 425 -26.08 -3.99 -4.19
CA LYS A 425 -25.31 -5.02 -4.90
C LYS A 425 -25.33 -4.82 -6.42
N PHE A 426 -26.49 -4.56 -7.01
CA PHE A 426 -26.64 -4.22 -8.44
C PHE A 426 -25.67 -3.11 -8.88
N PHE A 427 -25.61 -2.00 -8.13
CA PHE A 427 -24.71 -0.89 -8.45
C PHE A 427 -23.22 -1.24 -8.23
N LEU A 428 -22.89 -2.01 -7.18
CA LEU A 428 -21.51 -2.49 -6.94
C LEU A 428 -21.03 -3.44 -8.05
N SER A 429 -21.88 -4.36 -8.52
CA SER A 429 -21.59 -5.29 -9.61
C SER A 429 -21.42 -4.58 -10.96
N TRP A 430 -22.24 -3.56 -11.24
CA TRP A 430 -22.09 -2.67 -12.40
C TRP A 430 -20.75 -1.92 -12.34
N ALA A 431 -20.43 -1.29 -11.19
CA ALA A 431 -19.16 -0.61 -10.98
C ALA A 431 -17.95 -1.55 -11.18
N GLY A 432 -18.05 -2.82 -10.76
CA GLY A 432 -17.04 -3.86 -10.99
C GLY A 432 -16.78 -4.10 -12.48
N SER A 433 -17.83 -4.24 -13.31
CA SER A 433 -17.66 -4.37 -14.77
C SER A 433 -17.06 -3.12 -15.40
N VAL A 434 -17.47 -1.94 -14.95
CA VAL A 434 -16.89 -0.67 -15.44
C VAL A 434 -15.41 -0.58 -15.09
N CYS A 435 -15.01 -0.87 -13.85
CA CYS A 435 -13.60 -0.97 -13.45
C CYS A 435 -12.81 -1.95 -14.33
N MET A 436 -13.39 -3.11 -14.68
CA MET A 436 -12.74 -4.12 -15.52
C MET A 436 -12.55 -3.67 -16.98
N VAL A 437 -13.47 -2.89 -17.54
CA VAL A 437 -13.29 -2.27 -18.87
C VAL A 437 -12.32 -1.09 -18.80
N TYR A 438 -12.47 -0.22 -17.82
CA TYR A 438 -11.70 1.02 -17.67
C TYR A 438 -10.21 0.73 -17.47
N ILE A 439 -9.83 -0.27 -16.67
CA ILE A 439 -8.43 -0.69 -16.52
C ILE A 439 -7.83 -1.31 -17.81
N GLN A 440 -8.66 -1.81 -18.73
CA GLN A 440 -8.23 -2.31 -20.03
C GLN A 440 -8.13 -1.20 -21.10
N GLU A 441 -8.76 -0.05 -20.90
CA GLU A 441 -8.64 1.11 -21.78
C GLU A 441 -7.53 2.07 -21.32
N LEU A 442 -7.38 2.25 -20.01
CA LEU A 442 -6.52 3.26 -19.38
C LEU A 442 -5.03 2.90 -19.37
N PHE A 443 -4.66 1.64 -19.65
CA PHE A 443 -3.27 1.16 -19.62
C PHE A 443 -2.78 0.68 -21.00
N PRO A 444 -1.58 1.09 -21.46
CA PRO A 444 -1.01 0.60 -22.71
C PRO A 444 -0.72 -0.90 -22.66
N THR A 445 -0.64 -1.53 -23.83
CA THR A 445 -0.65 -2.99 -24.00
C THR A 445 0.53 -3.70 -23.34
N SER A 446 1.69 -3.05 -23.19
CA SER A 446 2.88 -3.59 -22.52
C SER A 446 2.63 -3.93 -21.04
N VAL A 447 1.92 -3.05 -20.33
CA VAL A 447 1.70 -3.11 -18.86
C VAL A 447 0.29 -3.54 -18.45
N ARG A 448 -0.67 -3.57 -19.38
CA ARG A 448 -2.11 -3.76 -19.11
C ARG A 448 -2.40 -5.00 -18.24
N GLN A 449 -1.72 -6.10 -18.51
CA GLN A 449 -1.91 -7.36 -17.77
C GLN A 449 -1.36 -7.28 -16.35
N THR A 450 -0.25 -6.56 -16.15
CA THR A 450 0.30 -6.26 -14.82
C THR A 450 -0.61 -5.32 -14.03
N ALA A 451 -1.19 -4.29 -14.66
CA ALA A 451 -2.14 -3.38 -14.02
C ALA A 451 -3.42 -4.11 -13.59
N VAL A 452 -3.97 -4.97 -14.46
CA VAL A 452 -5.09 -5.88 -14.13
C VAL A 452 -4.71 -6.80 -12.96
N GLY A 453 -3.49 -7.34 -12.93
CA GLY A 453 -2.99 -8.16 -11.81
C GLY A 453 -2.94 -7.39 -10.48
N LEU A 454 -2.47 -6.14 -10.47
CA LEU A 454 -2.45 -5.28 -9.28
C LEU A 454 -3.87 -4.89 -8.81
N GLY A 455 -4.82 -4.73 -9.74
CA GLY A 455 -6.24 -4.60 -9.44
C GLY A 455 -6.81 -5.87 -8.78
N PHE A 456 -6.48 -7.05 -9.31
CA PHE A 456 -6.91 -8.33 -8.73
C PHE A 456 -6.27 -8.62 -7.36
N ILE A 457 -5.04 -8.20 -7.09
CA ILE A 457 -4.47 -8.32 -5.73
C ILE A 457 -5.29 -7.51 -4.72
N ALA A 458 -5.71 -6.29 -5.09
CA ALA A 458 -6.55 -5.45 -4.24
C ALA A 458 -7.99 -6.00 -4.07
N PHE A 459 -8.61 -6.50 -5.15
CA PHE A 459 -9.86 -7.28 -5.12
C PHE A 459 -9.81 -8.40 -4.07
N ARG A 460 -8.73 -9.20 -4.09
CA ARG A 460 -8.58 -10.40 -3.27
C ARG A 460 -8.25 -10.08 -1.81
N ALA A 461 -7.47 -9.03 -1.57
CA ALA A 461 -7.24 -8.51 -0.21
C ALA A 461 -8.54 -8.05 0.46
N ALA A 462 -9.44 -7.40 -0.29
CA ALA A 462 -10.76 -7.03 0.22
C ALA A 462 -11.65 -8.26 0.52
N GLY A 463 -11.63 -9.29 -0.32
CA GLY A 463 -12.33 -10.55 -0.07
C GLY A 463 -11.86 -11.30 1.18
N LEU A 464 -10.57 -11.19 1.52
CA LEU A 464 -10.00 -11.73 2.77
C LEU A 464 -10.42 -10.92 4.02
N LEU A 465 -10.60 -9.60 3.87
CA LEU A 465 -11.00 -8.71 4.96
C LEU A 465 -12.52 -8.66 5.20
N ALA A 466 -13.35 -9.04 4.23
CA ALA A 466 -14.81 -9.01 4.35
C ALA A 466 -15.38 -9.90 5.49
N PRO A 467 -14.94 -11.17 5.68
CA PRO A 467 -15.35 -11.96 6.85
C PRO A 467 -14.95 -11.30 8.18
N LEU A 468 -13.72 -10.78 8.26
CA LEU A 468 -13.20 -10.13 9.46
C LEU A 468 -13.93 -8.82 9.78
N LEU A 469 -14.33 -8.07 8.76
CA LEU A 469 -15.18 -6.89 8.91
C LEU A 469 -16.60 -7.28 9.36
N ASN A 470 -17.13 -8.41 8.87
CA ASN A 470 -18.44 -8.92 9.29
C ASN A 470 -18.46 -9.37 10.77
N MET A 471 -17.34 -9.83 11.35
CA MET A 471 -17.25 -10.14 12.79
C MET A 471 -17.53 -8.91 13.68
N LEU A 472 -17.23 -7.69 13.21
CA LEU A 472 -17.52 -6.46 13.97
C LEU A 472 -19.02 -6.18 14.14
N ALA A 473 -19.89 -6.88 13.40
CA ALA A 473 -21.33 -6.87 13.63
C ALA A 473 -21.74 -7.40 15.02
N VAL A 474 -20.88 -8.19 15.70
CA VAL A 474 -21.09 -8.66 17.08
C VAL A 474 -21.14 -7.51 18.09
N TYR A 475 -20.42 -6.41 17.82
CA TYR A 475 -20.50 -5.19 18.64
C TYR A 475 -21.70 -4.33 18.25
N HIS A 476 -21.87 -4.05 16.95
CA HIS A 476 -23.06 -3.38 16.42
C HIS A 476 -23.23 -3.65 14.93
N TRP A 477 -24.44 -4.07 14.54
CA TRP A 477 -24.76 -4.54 13.18
C TRP A 477 -24.51 -3.53 12.05
N SER A 478 -24.52 -2.22 12.35
CA SER A 478 -24.25 -1.17 11.36
C SER A 478 -22.77 -0.98 11.01
N ILE A 479 -21.83 -1.45 11.86
CA ILE A 479 -20.39 -1.17 11.69
C ILE A 479 -19.86 -1.65 10.31
N PRO A 480 -20.13 -2.88 9.84
CA PRO A 480 -19.66 -3.32 8.53
C PRO A 480 -20.18 -2.44 7.39
N ILE A 481 -21.47 -2.07 7.46
CA ILE A 481 -22.17 -1.27 6.43
C ILE A 481 -21.56 0.13 6.35
N ILE A 482 -21.33 0.79 7.48
CA ILE A 482 -20.70 2.12 7.54
C ILE A 482 -19.27 2.06 6.99
N VAL A 483 -18.48 1.06 7.38
CA VAL A 483 -17.07 0.93 6.99
C VAL A 483 -16.92 0.66 5.49
N PHE A 484 -17.63 -0.32 4.90
CA PHE A 484 -17.48 -0.56 3.46
C PHE A 484 -18.11 0.58 2.64
N SER A 485 -19.24 1.14 3.06
CA SER A 485 -19.93 2.18 2.27
C SER A 485 -19.12 3.49 2.24
N SER A 486 -18.54 3.91 3.36
CA SER A 486 -17.66 5.08 3.41
C SER A 486 -16.40 4.91 2.54
N LEU A 487 -15.78 3.72 2.53
CA LEU A 487 -14.69 3.40 1.60
C LEU A 487 -15.11 3.46 0.13
N VAL A 488 -16.35 3.06 -0.19
CA VAL A 488 -16.91 3.20 -1.55
C VAL A 488 -17.16 4.68 -1.91
N VAL A 489 -17.59 5.55 -0.98
CA VAL A 489 -17.69 7.01 -1.22
C VAL A 489 -16.31 7.61 -1.50
N ILE A 490 -15.32 7.32 -0.64
CA ILE A 490 -13.94 7.80 -0.79
C ILE A 490 -13.37 7.39 -2.15
N SER A 491 -13.63 6.16 -2.57
CA SER A 491 -13.23 5.67 -3.89
C SER A 491 -13.96 6.38 -5.03
N GLY A 492 -15.28 6.58 -4.94
CA GLY A 492 -16.06 7.38 -5.89
C GLY A 492 -15.55 8.81 -6.05
N ALA A 493 -15.16 9.45 -4.95
CA ALA A 493 -14.51 10.77 -4.96
C ALA A 493 -13.14 10.75 -5.65
N LEU A 494 -12.33 9.70 -5.44
CA LEU A 494 -11.01 9.57 -6.07
C LEU A 494 -11.09 9.24 -7.58
N VAL A 495 -12.16 8.60 -8.06
CA VAL A 495 -12.38 8.37 -9.50
C VAL A 495 -12.59 9.68 -10.28
N PHE A 496 -12.98 10.79 -9.64
CA PHE A 496 -12.95 12.12 -10.29
C PHE A 496 -11.55 12.53 -10.77
N LEU A 497 -10.48 11.93 -10.23
CA LEU A 497 -9.10 12.21 -10.61
C LEU A 497 -8.61 11.40 -11.83
N LEU A 498 -9.43 10.49 -12.39
CA LEU A 498 -9.13 9.73 -13.62
C LEU A 498 -9.62 10.48 -14.88
N PRO A 499 -9.04 10.26 -16.07
CA PRO A 499 -9.52 10.82 -17.34
C PRO A 499 -10.68 10.01 -17.92
N GLU A 500 -11.53 10.63 -18.73
CA GLU A 500 -12.54 9.91 -19.53
C GLU A 500 -11.88 9.28 -20.78
N THR A 501 -12.26 8.04 -21.14
CA THR A 501 -11.67 7.26 -22.24
C THR A 501 -12.60 7.10 -23.44
N SER A 502 -13.82 7.63 -23.37
CA SER A 502 -14.79 7.54 -24.46
C SER A 502 -14.35 8.35 -25.70
N ARG A 503 -14.19 7.65 -26.83
CA ARG A 503 -13.91 8.20 -28.19
C ARG A 503 -12.55 8.87 -28.38
N THR A 504 -11.53 8.47 -27.64
CA THR A 504 -10.12 8.84 -27.87
C THR A 504 -9.29 7.62 -28.29
N GLU A 505 -8.37 7.78 -29.23
CA GLU A 505 -7.43 6.71 -29.62
C GLU A 505 -6.36 6.49 -28.53
N LEU A 506 -5.69 5.33 -28.58
CA LEU A 506 -4.80 4.86 -27.52
C LEU A 506 -3.42 5.54 -27.58
N PRO A 507 -2.77 5.83 -26.44
CA PRO A 507 -1.44 6.45 -26.42
C PRO A 507 -0.31 5.41 -26.45
N ASP A 508 0.53 5.46 -27.48
CA ASP A 508 1.61 4.49 -27.72
C ASP A 508 2.92 4.76 -26.95
N SER A 509 3.06 5.91 -26.29
CA SER A 509 4.30 6.28 -25.60
C SER A 509 4.07 7.10 -24.33
N ALA A 510 4.72 6.71 -23.23
CA ALA A 510 4.62 7.38 -21.94
C ALA A 510 5.72 8.43 -21.72
N LYS A 511 5.52 9.64 -22.25
CA LYS A 511 6.32 10.84 -21.94
C LYS A 511 5.40 12.05 -21.77
N ASP A 512 5.32 12.62 -20.57
CA ASP A 512 5.65 14.06 -20.32
C ASP A 512 5.34 14.62 -18.90
N VAL A 513 6.43 14.74 -18.10
CA VAL A 513 6.84 15.87 -17.22
C VAL A 513 6.00 16.21 -15.91
N PRO A 514 6.20 17.30 -15.11
CA PRO A 514 6.67 17.19 -13.69
C PRO A 514 5.88 17.96 -12.58
N GLY A 515 6.48 18.15 -11.38
CA GLY A 515 6.11 19.12 -10.32
C GLY A 515 7.32 19.71 -9.55
N LYS A 516 7.12 20.29 -8.33
CA LYS A 516 7.89 20.14 -7.02
C LYS A 516 8.44 21.33 -6.13
N SER A 517 8.33 21.31 -4.75
CA SER A 517 9.11 21.93 -3.59
C SER A 517 9.00 23.46 -3.11
N VAL A 518 9.03 24.04 -1.85
CA VAL A 518 9.47 23.78 -0.38
C VAL A 518 8.72 24.56 0.80
N PHE A 519 8.71 24.05 2.08
CA PHE A 519 9.00 24.65 3.46
C PHE A 519 8.00 24.69 4.67
N PHE A 520 8.48 24.98 5.91
CA PHE A 520 8.06 24.41 7.23
C PHE A 520 8.05 25.48 8.37
N ILE A 521 6.90 25.87 8.96
CA ILE A 521 6.81 26.80 10.13
C ILE A 521 5.57 26.51 11.01
N GLN A 522 5.71 25.82 12.14
CA GLN A 522 4.58 25.44 13.02
C GLN A 522 4.93 25.50 14.52
N SER A 523 4.24 26.37 15.24
CA SER A 523 4.20 26.50 16.70
C SER A 523 2.78 26.89 17.13
N ASP A 524 2.30 26.36 18.24
CA ASP A 524 0.93 26.57 18.74
C ASP A 524 0.95 27.59 19.90
N PRO A 525 0.45 28.83 19.70
CA PRO A 525 0.41 29.84 20.76
C PRO A 525 -0.77 29.63 21.71
N GLU A 526 -0.70 30.24 22.90
CA GLU A 526 -1.81 30.23 23.86
C GLU A 526 -3.07 30.88 23.26
N ARG A 527 -4.24 30.29 23.55
CA ARG A 527 -5.52 30.65 22.92
C ARG A 527 -6.70 30.39 23.84
N HIS A 528 -7.81 31.05 23.54
CA HIS A 528 -9.13 30.74 24.06
C HIS A 528 -10.20 30.88 22.95
N CYS A 529 -11.44 30.42 23.21
CA CYS A 529 -12.56 30.72 22.32
C CYS A 529 -12.77 32.23 22.21
N ASN A 530 -13.22 32.73 21.06
CA ASN A 530 -13.92 34.00 21.02
C ASN A 530 -15.25 33.87 21.78
N THR A 531 -15.52 34.78 22.73
CA THR A 531 -16.73 34.77 23.55
C THR A 531 -17.47 36.11 23.52
N ASP A 532 -17.23 36.92 22.48
CA ASP A 532 -17.71 38.31 22.36
C ASP A 532 -19.25 38.42 22.27
N TRP A 533 -19.95 37.28 22.13
CA TRP A 533 -21.41 37.21 22.24
C TRP A 533 -21.93 37.81 23.56
N ILE A 534 -21.20 37.66 24.67
CA ILE A 534 -21.61 38.20 25.98
C ILE A 534 -21.57 39.73 26.04
N LEU A 535 -20.79 40.38 25.17
CA LEU A 535 -20.73 41.84 25.06
C LEU A 535 -22.03 42.45 24.49
N SER A 536 -22.91 41.62 23.94
CA SER A 536 -24.28 42.02 23.58
C SER A 536 -25.23 42.11 24.79
N ALA A 537 -24.90 41.43 25.90
CA ALA A 537 -25.65 41.48 27.15
C ALA A 537 -25.14 42.56 28.13
N ASP A 538 -23.81 42.80 28.15
CA ASP A 538 -23.21 43.98 28.79
C ASP A 538 -21.90 44.38 28.05
N PRO A 539 -21.86 45.54 27.37
CA PRO A 539 -20.69 45.99 26.61
C PRO A 539 -19.54 46.54 27.49
N ASN A 540 -19.73 46.69 28.81
CA ASN A 540 -18.73 47.26 29.72
C ASN A 540 -17.96 46.20 30.54
N LEU A 541 -18.09 44.92 30.21
CA LEU A 541 -17.37 43.83 30.89
C LEU A 541 -15.84 43.98 30.77
N THR A 542 -15.13 43.63 31.84
CA THR A 542 -13.66 43.51 31.81
C THR A 542 -13.26 42.18 31.18
N THR A 543 -12.09 42.12 30.52
CA THR A 543 -11.65 40.91 29.80
C THR A 543 -11.46 39.70 30.72
N GLU A 544 -11.00 39.91 31.96
CA GLU A 544 -10.87 38.83 32.94
C GLU A 544 -12.24 38.31 33.40
N GLU A 545 -13.22 39.21 33.63
CA GLU A 545 -14.59 38.82 33.96
C GLU A 545 -15.30 38.13 32.80
N GLN A 546 -15.14 38.63 31.56
CA GLN A 546 -15.62 37.99 30.33
C GLN A 546 -15.15 36.54 30.25
N LEU A 547 -13.83 36.30 30.39
CA LEU A 547 -13.27 34.95 30.33
C LEU A 547 -13.78 34.06 31.46
N ASN A 548 -13.85 34.58 32.69
CA ASN A 548 -14.27 33.83 33.87
C ASN A 548 -15.78 33.49 33.90
N LEU A 549 -16.62 34.26 33.18
CA LEU A 549 -18.04 33.93 32.96
C LEU A 549 -18.30 33.02 31.75
N THR A 550 -17.39 32.96 30.77
CA THR A 550 -17.66 32.29 29.47
C THR A 550 -16.80 31.05 29.19
N LEU A 551 -15.74 30.79 29.98
CA LEU A 551 -14.85 29.63 29.80
C LEU A 551 -14.77 28.76 31.06
N PRO A 552 -14.92 27.42 30.95
CA PRO A 552 -14.64 26.52 32.06
C PRO A 552 -13.13 26.49 32.38
N ARG A 553 -12.79 26.34 33.65
CA ARG A 553 -11.40 26.10 34.12
C ARG A 553 -11.06 24.61 34.10
N GLN A 554 -9.77 24.31 33.90
CA GLN A 554 -9.19 22.98 34.03
C GLN A 554 -8.63 22.77 35.45
N GLU A 555 -8.23 21.53 35.78
CA GLU A 555 -7.72 21.19 37.12
C GLU A 555 -6.46 21.99 37.50
N ASP A 556 -5.64 22.37 36.51
CA ASP A 556 -4.48 23.27 36.64
C ASP A 556 -4.86 24.75 36.91
N GLY A 557 -6.14 25.06 37.09
CA GLY A 557 -6.67 26.42 37.34
C GLY A 557 -6.74 27.34 36.12
N THR A 558 -6.18 26.93 34.98
CA THR A 558 -6.18 27.66 33.70
C THR A 558 -7.51 27.53 32.93
N PHE A 559 -7.80 28.43 31.98
CA PHE A 559 -8.99 28.35 31.14
C PHE A 559 -8.89 27.26 30.06
N SER A 560 -10.01 26.62 29.73
CA SER A 560 -10.07 25.55 28.74
C SER A 560 -9.73 26.04 27.32
N ARG A 561 -8.66 25.48 26.75
CA ARG A 561 -8.11 25.86 25.44
C ARG A 561 -8.92 25.36 24.22
N CYS A 562 -10.05 24.68 24.44
CA CYS A 562 -10.88 24.09 23.37
C CYS A 562 -12.40 24.17 23.60
N TRP A 563 -12.87 24.61 24.78
CA TRP A 563 -14.28 24.57 25.16
C TRP A 563 -14.70 25.89 25.82
N MET A 564 -15.91 26.34 25.51
CA MET A 564 -16.59 27.46 26.16
C MET A 564 -17.89 26.98 26.82
N PHE A 565 -18.46 27.80 27.69
CA PHE A 565 -19.87 27.63 28.04
C PHE A 565 -20.76 27.98 26.86
N LYS A 566 -21.89 27.27 26.74
CA LYS A 566 -22.88 27.44 25.69
C LYS A 566 -23.51 28.85 25.76
N PRO A 567 -23.60 29.61 24.65
CA PRO A 567 -24.29 30.90 24.63
C PRO A 567 -25.74 30.79 25.08
N VAL A 568 -26.22 31.80 25.82
CA VAL A 568 -27.60 31.89 26.33
C VAL A 568 -28.13 33.32 26.26
N ASP A 569 -29.40 33.48 25.94
CA ASP A 569 -30.08 34.79 25.86
C ASP A 569 -30.50 35.31 27.25
N TRP A 570 -29.58 35.31 28.22
CA TRP A 570 -29.82 35.69 29.61
C TRP A 570 -29.21 37.07 29.95
N ASN A 571 -29.89 37.84 30.79
CA ASN A 571 -29.34 39.08 31.34
C ASN A 571 -28.11 38.80 32.22
N ILE A 572 -27.12 39.69 32.20
CA ILE A 572 -25.83 39.52 32.89
C ILE A 572 -25.95 39.25 34.40
N SER A 573 -27.01 39.75 35.06
CA SER A 573 -27.30 39.43 36.47
C SER A 573 -27.64 37.95 36.66
N ALA A 574 -28.51 37.37 35.83
CA ALA A 574 -28.88 35.96 35.92
C ALA A 574 -27.68 35.04 35.61
N ILE A 575 -26.78 35.46 34.72
CA ILE A 575 -25.53 34.73 34.45
C ILE A 575 -24.61 34.74 35.69
N ARG A 576 -24.49 35.88 36.39
CA ARG A 576 -23.74 35.96 37.66
C ARG A 576 -24.40 35.17 38.81
N ASP A 577 -25.72 35.17 38.89
CA ASP A 577 -26.47 34.54 39.99
C ASP A 577 -26.58 33.00 39.88
N TYR A 578 -26.72 32.46 38.66
CA TYR A 578 -26.97 31.03 38.41
C TYR A 578 -25.82 30.29 37.73
N GLY A 579 -24.90 30.99 37.07
CA GLY A 579 -23.79 30.40 36.32
C GLY A 579 -24.21 29.67 35.03
N LEU A 580 -23.23 29.16 34.30
CA LEU A 580 -23.41 28.37 33.08
C LEU A 580 -22.84 26.95 33.30
N ASN A 581 -23.62 25.92 32.95
CA ASN A 581 -23.27 24.51 33.23
C ASN A 581 -23.09 23.65 31.97
N GLU A 582 -23.68 24.03 30.83
CA GLU A 582 -23.46 23.32 29.56
C GLU A 582 -22.23 23.88 28.82
N THR A 583 -21.32 23.00 28.41
CA THR A 583 -20.14 23.34 27.60
C THR A 583 -20.34 22.97 26.13
N THR A 584 -19.64 23.69 25.24
CA THR A 584 -19.65 23.48 23.79
C THR A 584 -18.29 23.84 23.20
N ALA A 585 -17.98 23.32 22.01
CA ALA A 585 -16.78 23.70 21.28
C ALA A 585 -16.87 25.17 20.81
N CYS A 586 -15.74 25.86 20.65
CA CYS A 586 -15.73 27.28 20.30
C CYS A 586 -16.46 27.56 18.96
N GLN A 587 -17.52 28.37 18.99
CA GLN A 587 -18.37 28.61 17.82
C GLN A 587 -17.92 29.82 16.98
N ASN A 588 -17.39 30.85 17.63
CA ASN A 588 -17.05 32.13 17.00
C ASN A 588 -15.54 32.25 16.64
N GLY A 589 -14.84 31.13 16.49
CA GLY A 589 -13.39 31.09 16.27
C GLY A 589 -12.56 31.30 17.54
N TRP A 590 -11.31 31.71 17.36
CA TRP A 590 -10.27 31.72 18.40
C TRP A 590 -9.66 33.10 18.59
N VAL A 591 -9.24 33.38 19.83
CA VAL A 591 -8.38 34.52 20.15
C VAL A 591 -7.01 33.98 20.55
N TYR A 592 -5.97 34.43 19.86
CA TYR A 592 -4.59 33.95 20.02
C TYR A 592 -3.70 34.99 20.68
N SER A 593 -2.87 34.56 21.63
CA SER A 593 -1.88 35.38 22.32
C SER A 593 -0.69 35.70 21.40
N LYS A 594 -0.46 36.99 21.13
CA LYS A 594 0.59 37.49 20.21
C LYS A 594 1.95 37.75 20.88
N THR A 595 2.25 37.07 21.99
CA THR A 595 3.45 37.31 22.81
C THR A 595 4.76 36.83 22.14
N LEU A 596 4.69 35.78 21.32
CA LEU A 596 5.86 35.14 20.69
C LEU A 596 5.90 35.28 19.16
N TYR A 597 4.74 35.30 18.50
CA TYR A 597 4.60 35.30 17.04
C TYR A 597 3.50 36.29 16.62
N GLU A 598 3.67 36.96 15.48
CA GLU A 598 2.63 37.84 14.92
C GLU A 598 1.58 37.04 14.13
N ALA A 599 2.04 36.05 13.37
CA ALA A 599 1.22 35.09 12.64
C ALA A 599 1.98 33.76 12.45
N THR A 600 1.35 32.64 12.81
CA THR A 600 1.81 31.28 12.46
C THR A 600 0.80 30.61 11.55
N ILE A 601 1.18 29.54 10.86
CA ILE A 601 0.22 28.78 10.03
C ILE A 601 -0.91 28.13 10.85
N VAL A 602 -0.75 28.03 12.18
CA VAL A 602 -1.80 27.56 13.09
C VAL A 602 -2.85 28.64 13.32
N THR A 603 -2.42 29.91 13.44
CA THR A 603 -3.31 31.08 13.61
C THR A 603 -3.91 31.59 12.30
N ASP A 604 -3.24 31.35 11.16
CA ASP A 604 -3.72 31.75 9.82
C ASP A 604 -4.86 30.87 9.29
N PHE A 605 -4.96 29.63 9.78
CA PHE A 605 -5.88 28.60 9.27
C PHE A 605 -6.62 27.85 10.40
N ASP A 606 -6.65 28.39 11.62
CA ASP A 606 -7.33 27.84 12.81
C ASP A 606 -7.09 26.34 13.07
N LEU A 607 -5.85 25.87 12.90
CA LEU A 607 -5.48 24.44 12.90
C LEU A 607 -5.36 23.84 14.31
N VAL A 608 -6.40 24.00 15.12
CA VAL A 608 -6.37 23.73 16.57
C VAL A 608 -7.43 22.72 17.02
N CYS A 609 -7.27 22.21 18.25
CA CYS A 609 -8.16 21.23 18.86
C CYS A 609 -8.41 20.03 17.93
N ASP A 610 -9.63 19.79 17.45
CA ASP A 610 -9.95 18.68 16.54
C ASP A 610 -9.11 18.69 15.24
N GLN A 611 -8.68 19.88 14.79
CA GLN A 611 -7.86 20.04 13.59
C GLN A 611 -6.34 20.00 13.84
N ALA A 612 -5.88 19.90 15.09
CA ALA A 612 -4.45 19.88 15.43
C ALA A 612 -3.68 18.72 14.75
N ASN A 613 -4.34 17.60 14.43
CA ASN A 613 -3.74 16.47 13.72
C ASN A 613 -3.31 16.83 12.28
N LEU A 614 -3.95 17.82 11.65
CA LEU A 614 -3.61 18.29 10.29
C LEU A 614 -2.17 18.83 10.20
N LEU A 615 -1.64 19.35 11.31
CA LEU A 615 -0.27 19.81 11.48
C LEU A 615 0.74 18.71 11.07
N GLN A 616 0.53 17.50 11.59
CA GLN A 616 1.39 16.33 11.41
C GLN A 616 1.10 15.65 10.07
N VAL A 617 -0.15 15.72 9.57
CA VAL A 617 -0.48 15.31 8.20
C VAL A 617 0.31 16.13 7.18
N ALA A 618 0.45 17.44 7.35
CA ALA A 618 1.27 18.27 6.46
C ALA A 618 2.74 17.82 6.42
N GLN A 619 3.31 17.47 7.58
CA GLN A 619 4.67 16.95 7.70
C GLN A 619 4.83 15.58 7.02
N THR A 620 3.86 14.67 7.19
CA THR A 620 3.82 13.36 6.50
C THR A 620 3.70 13.52 4.99
N VAL A 621 2.85 14.42 4.52
CA VAL A 621 2.65 14.76 3.09
C VAL A 621 3.95 15.29 2.47
N LEU A 622 4.67 16.17 3.21
CA LEU A 622 6.02 16.61 2.88
C LEU A 622 7.00 15.43 2.74
N MET A 623 7.10 14.56 3.75
CA MET A 623 8.04 13.43 3.75
C MET A 623 7.71 12.40 2.65
N ALA A 624 6.42 12.19 2.35
CA ALA A 624 5.96 11.36 1.23
C ALA A 624 6.43 11.93 -0.11
N GLY A 625 6.36 13.26 -0.26
CA GLY A 625 7.03 13.96 -1.34
C GLY A 625 8.52 13.62 -1.41
N ILE A 626 9.27 13.66 -0.30
CA ILE A 626 10.74 13.47 -0.30
C ILE A 626 11.10 12.06 -0.80
N LEU A 627 10.36 11.05 -0.32
CA LEU A 627 10.47 9.69 -0.81
C LEU A 627 10.21 9.60 -2.33
N ILE A 628 9.12 10.18 -2.82
CA ILE A 628 8.77 10.20 -4.25
C ILE A 628 9.80 10.98 -5.09
N GLY A 629 10.37 12.06 -4.55
CA GLY A 629 11.43 12.83 -5.19
C GLY A 629 12.69 12.03 -5.44
N CYS A 630 13.14 11.28 -4.43
CA CYS A 630 14.26 10.36 -4.58
C CYS A 630 13.93 9.22 -5.57
N LEU A 631 12.71 8.67 -5.51
CA LEU A 631 12.26 7.58 -6.39
C LEU A 631 12.13 7.99 -7.87
N LEU A 632 11.67 9.22 -8.15
CA LEU A 632 11.57 9.74 -9.52
C LEU A 632 12.92 10.22 -10.05
N PHE A 633 13.60 11.10 -9.30
CA PHE A 633 14.79 11.77 -9.81
C PHE A 633 16.06 10.91 -9.74
N GLY A 634 16.10 9.83 -8.96
CA GLY A 634 17.23 8.88 -8.95
C GLY A 634 17.41 8.14 -10.30
N PRO A 635 16.43 7.34 -10.76
CA PRO A 635 16.47 6.70 -12.07
C PRO A 635 16.54 7.69 -13.24
N PHE A 636 15.87 8.85 -13.11
CA PHE A 636 15.97 9.94 -14.09
C PHE A 636 17.42 10.42 -14.28
N ALA A 637 18.24 10.43 -13.22
CA ALA A 637 19.65 10.81 -13.30
C ALA A 637 20.52 9.79 -14.05
N GLU A 638 20.17 8.51 -14.04
CA GLU A 638 20.84 7.49 -14.87
C GLU A 638 20.39 7.57 -16.33
N SER A 639 19.15 7.96 -16.60
CA SER A 639 18.58 8.05 -17.96
C SER A 639 18.92 9.34 -18.70
N PHE A 640 18.89 10.50 -18.02
CA PHE A 640 18.94 11.83 -18.66
C PHE A 640 20.11 12.72 -18.22
N GLY A 641 21.01 12.21 -17.37
CA GLY A 641 22.21 12.91 -16.89
C GLY A 641 22.02 13.55 -15.52
N ARG A 642 23.10 13.56 -14.73
CA ARG A 642 23.12 14.06 -13.34
C ARG A 642 22.85 15.56 -13.29
N LYS A 643 23.33 16.35 -14.27
CA LYS A 643 23.09 17.80 -14.35
C LYS A 643 21.60 18.10 -14.51
N ARG A 644 20.94 17.51 -15.51
CA ARG A 644 19.49 17.70 -15.73
C ARG A 644 18.68 17.22 -14.53
N ALA A 645 19.10 16.10 -13.93
CA ALA A 645 18.51 15.55 -12.73
C ALA A 645 18.83 16.31 -11.43
N ALA A 646 19.65 17.37 -11.47
CA ALA A 646 19.78 18.36 -10.39
C ALA A 646 19.04 19.65 -10.74
N GLN A 647 19.15 20.14 -11.97
CA GLN A 647 18.51 21.36 -12.46
C GLN A 647 16.98 21.31 -12.45
N ILE A 648 16.39 20.22 -12.95
CA ILE A 648 14.92 20.06 -12.94
C ILE A 648 14.41 20.01 -11.51
N PRO A 649 14.93 19.17 -10.58
CA PRO A 649 14.47 19.20 -9.19
C PRO A 649 14.88 20.45 -8.41
N PHE A 650 15.83 21.28 -8.87
CA PHE A 650 16.02 22.64 -8.36
C PHE A 650 14.90 23.61 -8.80
N TRP A 651 14.51 23.68 -10.08
CA TRP A 651 13.77 24.87 -10.56
C TRP A 651 12.40 25.09 -9.92
N ILE A 652 11.50 24.12 -10.03
CA ILE A 652 10.24 24.17 -9.29
C ILE A 652 10.46 24.26 -7.75
N LEU A 653 11.63 23.84 -7.20
CA LEU A 653 11.94 23.98 -5.75
C LEU A 653 12.05 25.45 -5.35
N PHE A 654 12.62 26.29 -6.21
CA PHE A 654 12.50 27.73 -6.06
C PHE A 654 11.03 28.19 -6.19
N ILE A 655 10.33 27.79 -7.27
CA ILE A 655 8.96 28.24 -7.58
C ILE A 655 7.97 27.97 -6.43
N PHE A 656 7.83 26.72 -5.98
CA PHE A 656 6.83 26.37 -4.97
C PHE A 656 7.28 26.67 -3.52
N THR A 657 8.52 27.14 -3.29
CA THR A 657 8.86 27.88 -2.07
C THR A 657 8.03 29.16 -2.00
N VAL A 658 8.02 29.93 -3.09
CA VAL A 658 7.24 31.17 -3.21
C VAL A 658 5.75 30.88 -3.16
N THR A 659 5.26 29.89 -3.93
CA THR A 659 3.84 29.46 -3.91
C THR A 659 3.35 29.06 -2.51
N THR A 660 4.22 28.50 -1.67
CA THR A 660 3.87 28.13 -0.28
C THR A 660 3.66 29.36 0.60
N GLY A 661 4.50 30.40 0.51
CA GLY A 661 4.32 31.63 1.30
C GLY A 661 3.07 32.41 0.90
N LEU A 662 2.71 32.35 -0.38
CA LEU A 662 1.51 32.96 -0.96
C LEU A 662 0.26 32.07 -0.84
N SER A 663 0.28 30.99 -0.04
CA SER A 663 -0.85 30.04 0.01
C SER A 663 -2.09 30.63 0.72
N PRO A 664 -3.26 30.72 0.05
CA PRO A 664 -4.44 31.39 0.61
C PRO A 664 -5.32 30.46 1.47
N ASN A 665 -5.08 29.15 1.45
CA ASN A 665 -5.78 28.18 2.28
C ASN A 665 -4.90 26.95 2.56
N PHE A 666 -5.24 26.22 3.62
CA PHE A 666 -4.44 25.09 4.08
C PHE A 666 -4.34 23.93 3.06
N TYR A 667 -5.36 23.67 2.23
CA TYR A 667 -5.27 22.61 1.21
C TYR A 667 -4.33 22.97 0.05
N PHE A 668 -4.26 24.25 -0.32
CA PHE A 668 -3.29 24.75 -1.28
C PHE A 668 -1.86 24.72 -0.71
N TYR A 669 -1.71 25.03 0.58
CA TYR A 669 -0.46 24.79 1.33
C TYR A 669 -0.10 23.30 1.34
N LEU A 670 -1.02 22.38 1.65
CA LEU A 670 -0.76 20.92 1.58
C LEU A 670 -0.35 20.49 0.18
N ALA A 671 -0.97 21.04 -0.86
CA ALA A 671 -0.59 20.76 -2.24
C ALA A 671 0.83 21.25 -2.53
N SER A 672 1.17 22.48 -2.16
CA SER A 672 2.55 23.00 -2.31
C SER A 672 3.56 22.29 -1.40
N GLN A 673 3.11 21.73 -0.27
CA GLN A 673 3.90 20.89 0.66
C GLN A 673 4.07 19.43 0.24
N PHE A 674 3.14 18.85 -0.54
CA PHE A 674 3.36 17.56 -1.20
C PHE A 674 4.31 17.75 -2.37
N ILE A 675 3.95 18.73 -3.20
CA ILE A 675 4.71 19.13 -4.38
C ILE A 675 6.13 19.43 -3.90
N LEU A 676 6.36 20.20 -2.83
CA LEU A 676 7.13 19.69 -1.67
C LEU A 676 8.22 18.69 -1.97
N GLY A 677 8.17 17.61 -1.20
CA GLY A 677 9.34 16.81 -0.94
C GLY A 677 9.97 16.26 -2.21
N ILE A 678 9.17 16.12 -3.27
CA ILE A 678 9.60 15.63 -4.58
C ILE A 678 10.84 16.40 -5.08
N GLY A 679 10.96 17.68 -4.74
CA GLY A 679 12.06 18.52 -5.22
C GLY A 679 13.23 18.65 -4.31
N TYR A 680 12.99 18.91 -3.03
CA TYR A 680 14.02 18.81 -2.02
C TYR A 680 14.71 17.43 -2.06
N GLY A 681 13.93 16.35 -2.18
CA GLY A 681 14.42 14.98 -2.35
C GLY A 681 15.24 14.79 -3.63
N GLY A 682 14.70 15.15 -4.79
CA GLY A 682 15.42 15.02 -6.07
C GLY A 682 16.69 15.87 -6.16
N TYR A 683 16.65 17.10 -5.64
CA TYR A 683 17.78 18.04 -5.66
C TYR A 683 18.85 17.65 -4.64
N ARG A 684 18.47 17.30 -3.40
CA ARG A 684 19.41 16.82 -2.37
C ARG A 684 20.08 15.51 -2.78
N LEU A 685 19.35 14.61 -3.44
CA LEU A 685 19.91 13.37 -3.97
C LEU A 685 20.93 13.65 -5.08
N ASN A 686 20.51 14.27 -6.18
CA ASN A 686 21.36 14.41 -7.37
C ASN A 686 22.40 15.52 -7.26
N GLY A 687 22.17 16.55 -6.45
CA GLY A 687 23.17 17.58 -6.14
C GLY A 687 24.38 16.99 -5.40
N VAL A 688 24.15 16.12 -4.41
CA VAL A 688 25.24 15.42 -3.70
C VAL A 688 25.93 14.40 -4.61
N ILE A 689 25.18 13.66 -5.44
CA ILE A 689 25.76 12.73 -6.43
C ILE A 689 26.65 13.50 -7.43
N LEU A 690 26.14 14.59 -8.04
CA LEU A 690 26.89 15.39 -9.02
C LEU A 690 28.14 16.02 -8.41
N ALA A 691 28.05 16.56 -7.19
CA ALA A 691 29.19 17.12 -6.47
C ALA A 691 30.25 16.06 -6.11
N THR A 692 29.83 14.87 -5.67
CA THR A 692 30.75 13.78 -5.28
C THR A 692 31.27 12.96 -6.45
N GLU A 693 30.60 12.96 -7.60
CA GLU A 693 31.08 12.27 -8.80
C GLU A 693 32.34 12.95 -9.36
N TRP A 694 32.40 14.29 -9.35
CA TRP A 694 33.60 15.06 -9.74
C TRP A 694 34.80 14.90 -8.80
N ILE A 695 34.61 14.32 -7.61
CA ILE A 695 35.68 14.13 -6.61
C ILE A 695 36.33 12.75 -6.75
N GLY A 696 37.67 12.73 -6.68
CA GLY A 696 38.49 11.52 -6.79
C GLY A 696 38.18 10.49 -5.69
N LYS A 697 38.37 9.19 -6.00
CA LYS A 697 38.00 8.06 -5.12
C LYS A 697 38.47 8.25 -3.67
N SER A 698 39.70 8.75 -3.46
CA SER A 698 40.33 8.95 -2.14
C SER A 698 39.77 10.09 -1.29
N ARG A 699 39.05 11.07 -1.86
CA ARG A 699 38.48 12.22 -1.12
C ARG A 699 36.96 12.36 -1.25
N ARG A 700 36.28 11.36 -1.85
CA ARG A 700 34.83 11.42 -2.09
C ARG A 700 34.01 11.51 -0.80
N SER A 701 34.43 10.81 0.25
CA SER A 701 33.84 10.89 1.60
C SER A 701 33.89 12.31 2.15
N TRP A 702 35.04 12.99 2.03
CA TRP A 702 35.22 14.38 2.44
C TRP A 702 34.23 15.32 1.73
N GLY A 703 34.08 15.16 0.40
CA GLY A 703 33.09 15.91 -0.39
C GLY A 703 31.64 15.69 0.08
N ALA A 704 31.27 14.44 0.40
CA ALA A 704 29.94 14.11 0.91
C ALA A 704 29.68 14.69 2.32
N CYS A 705 30.71 14.84 3.15
CA CYS A 705 30.61 15.51 4.45
C CYS A 705 30.51 17.04 4.31
N VAL A 706 31.29 17.66 3.41
CA VAL A 706 31.23 19.11 3.14
C VAL A 706 29.83 19.53 2.69
N THR A 707 29.16 18.76 1.83
CA THR A 707 27.76 19.05 1.44
C THR A 707 26.75 18.94 2.58
N GLN A 708 27.05 18.21 3.65
CA GLN A 708 26.20 18.13 4.85
C GLN A 708 26.48 19.28 5.83
N ILE A 709 27.75 19.71 5.97
CA ILE A 709 28.14 20.89 6.75
C ILE A 709 27.39 22.15 6.29
N PHE A 710 27.25 22.38 4.98
CA PHE A 710 26.44 23.49 4.46
C PHE A 710 24.94 23.37 4.79
N GLY A 711 24.41 22.15 4.96
CA GLY A 711 23.04 21.91 5.44
C GLY A 711 22.87 22.32 6.91
N ALA A 712 23.81 21.94 7.76
CA ALA A 712 23.83 22.31 9.18
C ALA A 712 24.01 23.82 9.42
N ILE A 713 24.85 24.49 8.60
CA ILE A 713 24.92 25.96 8.56
C ILE A 713 23.54 26.53 8.15
N GLY A 714 22.90 25.99 7.12
CA GLY A 714 21.57 26.39 6.69
C GLY A 714 20.50 26.26 7.77
N GLN A 715 20.49 25.16 8.54
CA GLN A 715 19.58 24.98 9.68
C GLN A 715 19.85 26.02 10.80
N SER A 716 21.12 26.31 11.08
CA SER A 716 21.52 27.31 12.09
C SER A 716 21.11 28.72 11.69
N VAL A 717 21.29 29.09 10.41
CA VAL A 717 20.86 30.38 9.86
C VAL A 717 19.32 30.50 9.84
N LEU A 718 18.62 29.41 9.51
CA LEU A 718 17.15 29.38 9.51
C LEU A 718 16.56 29.67 10.91
N ALA A 719 17.15 29.11 11.97
CA ALA A 719 16.72 29.37 13.35
C ALA A 719 16.78 30.88 13.70
N GLY A 720 17.91 31.53 13.41
CA GLY A 720 18.07 32.98 13.61
C GLY A 720 17.15 33.81 12.72
N MET A 721 16.95 33.41 11.46
CA MET A 721 16.07 34.10 10.52
C MET A 721 14.60 34.13 11.00
N ILE A 722 14.08 32.99 11.48
CA ILE A 722 12.68 32.93 11.96
C ILE A 722 12.52 33.72 13.28
N TYR A 723 13.53 33.71 14.16
CA TYR A 723 13.52 34.49 15.42
C TYR A 723 13.34 36.00 15.19
N PHE A 724 13.91 36.55 14.13
CA PHE A 724 13.75 37.97 13.76
C PHE A 724 12.47 38.26 12.97
N ILE A 725 12.06 37.38 12.05
CA ILE A 725 10.95 37.69 11.13
C ILE A 725 9.57 37.46 11.78
N ARG A 726 9.38 36.36 12.53
CA ARG A 726 8.16 35.98 13.30
C ARG A 726 6.81 35.87 12.55
N ASP A 727 6.69 36.43 11.35
CA ASP A 727 5.66 36.14 10.35
C ASP A 727 6.10 34.93 9.51
N TRP A 728 5.24 33.91 9.40
CA TRP A 728 5.55 32.69 8.67
C TRP A 728 5.60 32.87 7.14
N ARG A 729 4.74 33.70 6.56
CA ARG A 729 4.68 33.96 5.11
C ARG A 729 5.89 34.75 4.64
N LEU A 730 6.28 35.78 5.40
CA LEU A 730 7.46 36.58 5.12
C LEU A 730 8.74 35.75 5.29
N ALA A 731 8.85 34.95 6.37
CA ALA A 731 9.99 34.06 6.56
C ALA A 731 10.13 33.06 5.39
N GLN A 732 9.01 32.45 4.99
CA GLN A 732 8.92 31.54 3.85
C GLN A 732 9.40 32.21 2.53
N LEU A 733 8.95 33.43 2.24
CA LEU A 733 9.39 34.19 1.06
C LEU A 733 10.89 34.57 1.13
N VAL A 734 11.40 34.93 2.30
CA VAL A 734 12.84 35.23 2.48
C VAL A 734 13.71 33.99 2.24
N THR A 735 13.26 32.76 2.59
CA THR A 735 14.02 31.53 2.24
C THR A 735 14.16 31.29 0.73
N ALA A 736 13.30 31.90 -0.11
CA ALA A 736 13.42 31.78 -1.55
C ALA A 736 14.57 32.64 -2.14
N ALA A 737 15.01 33.70 -1.46
CA ALA A 737 16.05 34.60 -1.97
C ALA A 737 17.43 33.91 -2.13
N PRO A 738 17.95 33.13 -1.16
CA PRO A 738 19.13 32.30 -1.36
C PRO A 738 18.97 31.29 -2.51
N LEU A 739 17.77 30.73 -2.70
CA LEU A 739 17.49 29.80 -3.80
C LEU A 739 17.56 30.50 -5.17
N ALA A 740 17.11 31.76 -5.29
CA ALA A 740 17.23 32.52 -6.53
C ALA A 740 18.68 32.62 -7.03
N VAL A 741 19.64 32.81 -6.11
CA VAL A 741 21.09 32.83 -6.42
C VAL A 741 21.56 31.48 -6.98
N VAL A 742 21.09 30.36 -6.41
CA VAL A 742 21.36 29.01 -6.93
C VAL A 742 20.80 28.84 -8.35
N GLY A 743 19.62 29.39 -8.63
CA GLY A 743 18.99 29.36 -9.95
C GLY A 743 19.83 30.00 -11.05
N VAL A 744 20.64 31.01 -10.72
CA VAL A 744 21.61 31.61 -11.66
C VAL A 744 22.77 30.64 -11.92
N TYR A 745 23.48 30.20 -10.88
CA TYR A 745 24.74 29.48 -11.10
C TYR A 745 24.57 28.00 -11.52
N ILE A 746 23.42 27.37 -11.25
CA ILE A 746 23.17 25.96 -11.56
C ILE A 746 23.22 25.65 -13.08
N TRP A 747 23.19 26.66 -13.95
CA TRP A 747 23.39 26.52 -15.39
C TRP A 747 24.83 26.24 -15.79
N PHE A 748 25.82 26.76 -15.05
CA PHE A 748 27.24 26.63 -15.39
C PHE A 748 27.88 25.31 -14.92
N ILE A 749 27.23 24.57 -14.02
CA ILE A 749 27.72 23.28 -13.53
C ILE A 749 27.84 22.27 -14.69
N PRO A 750 28.98 21.57 -14.88
CA PRO A 750 29.15 20.59 -15.94
C PRO A 750 28.43 19.26 -15.64
N GLU A 751 28.11 18.49 -16.70
CA GLU A 751 27.57 17.13 -16.57
C GLU A 751 28.65 16.14 -16.12
N SER A 752 28.27 15.06 -15.44
CA SER A 752 29.20 14.06 -14.93
C SER A 752 29.99 13.36 -16.04
N ALA A 753 31.32 13.44 -15.97
CA ALA A 753 32.22 12.74 -16.87
C ALA A 753 32.04 11.21 -16.82
N ARG A 754 31.67 10.62 -15.67
CA ARG A 754 31.42 9.16 -15.59
C ARG A 754 30.15 8.77 -16.32
N TRP A 755 29.06 9.52 -16.11
CA TRP A 755 27.80 9.25 -16.79
C TRP A 755 27.92 9.36 -18.32
N LEU A 756 28.77 10.27 -18.82
CA LEU A 756 29.08 10.37 -20.24
C LEU A 756 29.85 9.15 -20.78
N LEU A 757 30.82 8.63 -20.02
CA LEU A 757 31.55 7.40 -20.34
C LEU A 757 30.63 6.16 -20.32
N GLU A 758 29.84 5.99 -19.26
CA GLU A 758 28.80 4.93 -19.15
C GLU A 758 27.78 4.95 -20.30
N ARG A 759 27.63 6.10 -20.99
CA ARG A 759 26.74 6.31 -22.13
C ARG A 759 27.44 6.29 -23.49
N GLY A 760 28.73 5.97 -23.55
CA GLY A 760 29.52 5.96 -24.79
C GLY A 760 29.79 7.34 -25.39
N ARG A 761 29.49 8.43 -24.69
CA ARG A 761 29.73 9.83 -25.13
C ARG A 761 31.16 10.25 -24.80
N VAL A 762 32.11 9.45 -25.28
CA VAL A 762 33.54 9.51 -24.92
C VAL A 762 34.16 10.87 -25.23
N GLU A 763 33.89 11.45 -26.40
CA GLU A 763 34.50 12.73 -26.79
C GLU A 763 34.02 13.91 -25.93
N GLU A 764 32.76 13.93 -25.49
CA GLU A 764 32.26 14.93 -24.54
C GLU A 764 32.90 14.74 -23.15
N ALA A 765 33.09 13.48 -22.72
CA ALA A 765 33.80 13.18 -21.48
C ALA A 765 35.27 13.64 -21.55
N LYS A 766 35.98 13.35 -22.65
CA LYS A 766 37.34 13.84 -22.91
C LYS A 766 37.41 15.37 -22.83
N GLN A 767 36.54 16.08 -23.55
CA GLN A 767 36.51 17.56 -23.55
C GLN A 767 36.28 18.14 -22.14
N LEU A 768 35.34 17.60 -21.37
CA LEU A 768 35.08 18.05 -20.00
C LEU A 768 36.23 17.70 -19.04
N ILE A 769 36.83 16.51 -19.15
CA ILE A 769 38.00 16.11 -18.38
C ILE A 769 39.18 17.03 -18.68
N THR A 770 39.48 17.30 -19.95
CA THR A 770 40.55 18.23 -20.36
C THR A 770 40.31 19.66 -19.88
N LYS A 771 39.05 20.13 -19.88
CA LYS A 771 38.69 21.45 -19.31
C LYS A 771 38.94 21.53 -17.80
N VAL A 772 38.57 20.49 -17.05
CA VAL A 772 38.81 20.42 -15.59
C VAL A 772 40.30 20.20 -15.28
N ALA A 773 41.01 19.42 -16.10
CA ALA A 773 42.46 19.24 -16.04
C ALA A 773 43.22 20.56 -16.23
N ALA A 774 42.81 21.39 -17.19
CA ALA A 774 43.37 22.72 -17.40
C ALA A 774 43.13 23.67 -16.20
N ILE A 775 41.91 23.69 -15.66
CA ILE A 775 41.58 24.47 -14.44
C ILE A 775 42.44 24.01 -13.25
N ASN A 776 42.61 22.70 -13.09
CA ASN A 776 43.42 22.09 -12.03
C ASN A 776 44.94 22.07 -12.33
N LYS A 777 45.38 22.65 -13.44
CA LYS A 777 46.79 22.70 -13.90
C LYS A 777 47.49 21.33 -13.98
N CYS A 778 46.74 20.28 -14.30
CA CYS A 778 47.23 18.90 -14.32
C CYS A 778 46.86 18.23 -15.66
N PRO A 779 47.70 18.33 -16.71
CA PRO A 779 47.38 17.80 -18.04
C PRO A 779 47.31 16.26 -18.03
N VAL A 780 46.30 15.71 -18.70
CA VAL A 780 46.07 14.26 -18.82
C VAL A 780 46.63 13.77 -20.16
N SER A 781 47.38 12.67 -20.16
CA SER A 781 47.92 12.08 -21.40
C SER A 781 46.84 11.33 -22.18
N GLU A 782 46.87 11.42 -23.51
CA GLU A 782 45.90 10.79 -24.42
C GLU A 782 45.86 9.26 -24.22
N SER A 783 47.03 8.64 -24.04
CA SER A 783 47.20 7.21 -23.71
C SER A 783 46.52 6.74 -22.40
N LEU A 784 46.11 7.68 -21.53
CA LEU A 784 45.34 7.40 -20.32
C LEU A 784 43.85 7.65 -20.51
N LEU A 785 43.47 8.47 -21.48
CA LEU A 785 42.08 8.68 -21.93
C LEU A 785 41.61 7.51 -22.82
N GLU A 786 42.51 6.92 -23.62
CA GLU A 786 42.22 5.73 -24.43
C GLU A 786 42.01 4.48 -23.56
N LYS A 787 42.85 4.25 -22.55
CA LYS A 787 42.74 3.11 -21.60
C LYS A 787 41.47 3.11 -20.74
N ILE A 788 40.68 4.18 -20.77
CA ILE A 788 39.36 4.23 -20.14
C ILE A 788 38.29 3.60 -21.04
N VAL A 789 38.45 3.66 -22.37
CA VAL A 789 37.46 3.18 -23.35
C VAL A 789 37.35 1.65 -23.36
N GLU A 790 38.47 0.94 -23.20
CA GLU A 790 38.50 -0.54 -23.29
C GLU A 790 37.93 -1.26 -22.05
N LYS A 791 37.67 -0.57 -20.94
CA LYS A 791 37.59 -1.22 -19.61
C LYS A 791 36.23 -1.25 -18.91
N GLU A 792 35.17 -0.63 -19.45
CA GLU A 792 33.86 -0.55 -18.78
C GLU A 792 32.75 -1.45 -19.37
N THR A 793 33.07 -2.43 -20.23
CA THR A 793 32.13 -3.48 -20.65
C THR A 793 31.96 -4.61 -19.61
N GLU A 794 31.78 -4.26 -18.34
CA GLU A 794 31.43 -5.17 -17.24
C GLU A 794 29.90 -5.30 -17.12
N THR A 795 29.38 -6.52 -16.92
CA THR A 795 27.94 -6.78 -17.00
C THR A 795 27.20 -6.32 -15.73
N LYS A 796 26.12 -5.52 -15.86
CA LYS A 796 25.26 -5.10 -14.74
C LYS A 796 24.53 -6.29 -14.08
N ARG A 797 25.22 -7.00 -13.18
CA ARG A 797 24.65 -8.01 -12.27
C ARG A 797 23.64 -7.33 -11.33
N GLY A 798 22.35 -7.51 -11.60
CA GLY A 798 21.26 -6.88 -10.83
C GLY A 798 21.11 -7.41 -9.39
N ILE A 799 20.06 -6.92 -8.69
CA ILE A 799 19.72 -7.22 -7.28
C ILE A 799 19.81 -8.73 -6.94
N ILE A 800 19.49 -9.61 -7.89
CA ILE A 800 19.59 -11.07 -7.76
C ILE A 800 20.99 -11.52 -7.30
N ALA A 801 22.07 -10.89 -7.77
CA ALA A 801 23.44 -11.23 -7.37
C ALA A 801 23.73 -10.84 -5.90
N LEU A 802 23.27 -9.67 -5.46
CA LEU A 802 23.34 -9.23 -4.07
C LEU A 802 22.56 -10.16 -3.14
N MET A 803 21.38 -10.60 -3.57
CA MET A 803 20.52 -11.51 -2.79
C MET A 803 21.01 -12.96 -2.80
N LYS A 804 21.78 -13.39 -3.81
CA LYS A 804 22.36 -14.74 -3.90
C LYS A 804 23.46 -14.95 -2.86
N SER A 805 24.39 -13.99 -2.75
CA SER A 805 25.46 -14.02 -1.75
C SER A 805 24.91 -13.96 -0.32
N ALA A 806 25.30 -14.90 0.53
CA ALA A 806 24.90 -14.91 1.94
C ALA A 806 25.54 -13.75 2.72
N VAL A 807 26.80 -13.41 2.40
CA VAL A 807 27.57 -12.34 3.06
C VAL A 807 27.02 -10.97 2.68
N LEU A 808 26.84 -10.70 1.37
CA LEU A 808 26.30 -9.42 0.91
C LEU A 808 24.85 -9.20 1.36
N ARG A 809 24.01 -10.25 1.33
CA ARG A 809 22.62 -10.19 1.82
C ARG A 809 22.55 -9.84 3.31
N LYS A 810 23.39 -10.45 4.15
CA LYS A 810 23.51 -10.15 5.60
C LYS A 810 23.94 -8.71 5.85
N ASN A 811 24.99 -8.26 5.15
CA ASN A 811 25.50 -6.89 5.24
C ASN A 811 24.44 -5.84 4.80
N PHE A 812 23.69 -6.15 3.75
CA PHE A 812 22.65 -5.30 3.17
C PHE A 812 21.47 -5.07 4.11
N PHE A 813 20.86 -6.13 4.66
CA PHE A 813 19.75 -5.94 5.60
C PHE A 813 20.16 -5.20 6.88
N THR A 814 21.38 -5.45 7.37
CA THR A 814 21.93 -4.74 8.55
C THR A 814 22.08 -3.24 8.29
N LEU A 815 22.66 -2.83 7.14
CA LEU A 815 22.79 -1.41 6.79
C LEU A 815 21.46 -0.73 6.44
N ILE A 816 20.50 -1.47 5.84
CA ILE A 816 19.14 -0.96 5.61
C ILE A 816 18.44 -0.62 6.92
N LEU A 817 18.50 -1.52 7.92
CA LEU A 817 17.92 -1.27 9.24
C LEU A 817 18.61 -0.09 9.95
N GLY A 818 19.92 0.06 9.77
CA GLY A 818 20.67 1.23 10.24
C GLY A 818 20.19 2.54 9.62
N TRP A 819 20.10 2.63 8.30
CA TRP A 819 19.62 3.86 7.66
C TRP A 819 18.15 4.17 7.93
N PHE A 820 17.29 3.15 8.07
CA PHE A 820 15.89 3.31 8.47
C PHE A 820 15.79 3.86 9.89
N SER A 821 16.41 3.20 10.88
CA SER A 821 16.37 3.59 12.29
C SER A 821 16.99 4.97 12.53
N LEU A 822 18.11 5.28 11.88
CA LEU A 822 18.76 6.59 11.98
C LEU A 822 17.89 7.72 11.46
N ASN A 823 17.17 7.52 10.35
CA ASN A 823 16.26 8.57 9.84
C ASN A 823 14.99 8.64 10.68
N LEU A 824 14.43 7.52 11.13
CA LEU A 824 13.30 7.51 12.06
C LEU A 824 13.65 8.34 13.32
N THR A 825 14.75 8.03 14.01
CA THR A 825 15.22 8.78 15.19
C THR A 825 15.52 10.25 14.87
N TYR A 826 16.21 10.55 13.75
CA TYR A 826 16.51 11.93 13.35
C TYR A 826 15.25 12.77 13.16
N TYR A 827 14.25 12.27 12.41
CA TYR A 827 13.02 13.00 12.16
C TYR A 827 12.10 12.99 13.39
N CYS A 828 12.01 11.91 14.18
CA CYS A 828 11.21 11.92 15.42
C CYS A 828 11.69 13.01 16.37
N LEU A 829 13.00 13.16 16.59
CA LEU A 829 13.56 14.25 17.40
C LEU A 829 13.42 15.62 16.73
N SER A 830 13.68 15.73 15.42
CA SER A 830 13.63 17.02 14.70
C SER A 830 12.21 17.55 14.44
N LEU A 831 11.18 16.70 14.55
CA LEU A 831 9.76 17.08 14.44
C LEU A 831 9.11 17.34 15.81
N ASN A 832 9.78 16.99 16.92
CA ASN A 832 9.23 17.06 18.27
C ASN A 832 9.83 18.21 19.12
N VAL A 833 10.49 19.19 18.49
CA VAL A 833 11.27 20.25 19.16
C VAL A 833 10.46 21.01 20.21
N GLY A 834 9.21 21.37 19.89
CA GLY A 834 8.32 22.12 20.80
C GLY A 834 7.97 21.37 22.11
N ASN A 835 8.17 20.05 22.16
CA ASN A 835 7.87 19.21 23.31
C ASN A 835 9.12 18.85 24.15
N LEU A 836 10.28 19.47 23.88
CA LEU A 836 11.52 19.25 24.64
C LEU A 836 11.67 20.18 25.86
N GLY A 837 10.87 21.25 25.93
CA GLY A 837 10.75 22.13 27.10
C GLY A 837 11.66 23.37 27.11
N LEU A 838 12.75 23.38 26.34
CA LEU A 838 13.52 24.60 26.08
C LEU A 838 12.95 25.40 24.90
N ASP A 839 13.36 26.66 24.80
CA ASP A 839 12.99 27.55 23.69
C ASP A 839 13.26 26.90 22.32
N VAL A 840 12.30 27.06 21.41
CA VAL A 840 12.28 26.38 20.11
C VAL A 840 13.37 26.92 19.18
N PHE A 841 13.65 28.23 19.22
CA PHE A 841 14.71 28.84 18.41
C PHE A 841 16.09 28.41 18.88
N LEU A 842 16.34 28.46 20.19
CA LEU A 842 17.58 27.99 20.81
C LEU A 842 17.81 26.51 20.54
N THR A 843 16.79 25.67 20.71
CA THR A 843 16.90 24.21 20.49
C THR A 843 17.17 23.90 19.01
N GLN A 844 16.49 24.58 18.08
CA GLN A 844 16.72 24.41 16.65
C GLN A 844 18.09 24.95 16.19
N PHE A 845 18.58 26.03 16.80
CA PHE A 845 19.95 26.52 16.59
C PHE A 845 20.98 25.51 17.09
N MET A 846 20.81 24.97 18.30
CA MET A 846 21.68 23.93 18.86
C MET A 846 21.66 22.63 18.02
N PHE A 847 20.52 22.27 17.44
CA PHE A 847 20.40 21.17 16.48
C PHE A 847 21.23 21.41 15.19
N GLY A 848 21.30 22.63 14.69
CA GLY A 848 22.17 22.99 13.56
C GLY A 848 23.66 23.03 13.97
N VAL A 849 23.98 23.68 15.08
CA VAL A 849 25.36 23.83 15.58
C VAL A 849 26.01 22.50 15.91
N THR A 850 25.27 21.53 16.48
CA THR A 850 25.82 20.21 16.84
C THR A 850 26.02 19.26 15.64
N GLU A 851 25.37 19.48 14.50
CA GLU A 851 25.67 18.73 13.26
C GLU A 851 27.07 19.02 12.72
N LEU A 852 27.58 20.24 12.89
CA LEU A 852 28.89 20.67 12.41
C LEU A 852 30.06 19.82 12.99
N PRO A 853 30.24 19.69 14.32
CA PRO A 853 31.27 18.82 14.88
C PRO A 853 31.00 17.34 14.58
N ALA A 854 29.74 16.88 14.50
CA ALA A 854 29.43 15.48 14.18
C ALA A 854 29.99 15.08 12.81
N HIS A 855 29.78 15.90 11.77
CA HIS A 855 30.31 15.63 10.44
C HIS A 855 31.84 15.78 10.35
N ILE A 856 32.44 16.74 11.06
CA ILE A 856 33.89 16.97 11.07
C ILE A 856 34.63 15.84 11.81
N LEU A 857 34.17 15.47 13.01
CA LEU A 857 34.75 14.38 13.81
C LEU A 857 34.61 13.03 13.10
N CYS A 858 33.49 12.77 12.42
CA CYS A 858 33.30 11.56 11.63
C CYS A 858 34.42 11.34 10.61
N ILE A 859 34.90 12.39 9.92
CA ILE A 859 36.00 12.28 8.95
C ILE A 859 37.28 11.74 9.62
N TRP A 860 37.69 12.33 10.75
CA TRP A 860 38.94 11.98 11.43
C TRP A 860 38.85 10.63 12.16
N LEU A 861 37.77 10.38 12.90
CA LEU A 861 37.59 9.11 13.63
C LEU A 861 37.36 7.91 12.72
N LEU A 862 36.82 8.09 11.50
CA LEU A 862 36.78 7.01 10.51
C LEU A 862 38.18 6.49 10.16
N GLU A 863 39.18 7.38 10.05
CA GLU A 863 40.57 7.01 9.79
C GLU A 863 41.31 6.49 11.03
N ALA A 864 41.01 7.05 12.21
CA ALA A 864 41.68 6.74 13.48
C ALA A 864 41.15 5.47 14.19
N VAL A 865 39.85 5.22 14.13
CA VAL A 865 39.17 4.12 14.85
C VAL A 865 38.74 3.00 13.90
N GLY A 866 38.08 3.33 12.78
CA GLY A 866 37.54 2.37 11.83
C GLY A 866 36.02 2.45 11.69
N ARG A 867 35.49 1.87 10.60
CA ARG A 867 34.09 2.03 10.18
C ARG A 867 33.13 1.28 11.09
N LYS A 868 33.47 0.03 11.44
CA LYS A 868 32.62 -0.85 12.26
C LYS A 868 32.42 -0.28 13.65
N VAL A 869 33.52 0.01 14.33
CA VAL A 869 33.51 0.51 15.72
C VAL A 869 32.87 1.90 15.78
N SER A 870 33.12 2.79 14.81
CA SER A 870 32.47 4.10 14.76
C SER A 870 30.96 3.99 14.52
N LEU A 871 30.45 3.03 13.72
CA LEU A 871 29.01 2.86 13.54
C LEU A 871 28.34 2.27 14.79
N MET A 872 28.93 1.23 15.37
CA MET A 872 28.37 0.54 16.54
C MET A 872 28.31 1.45 17.76
N SER A 873 29.40 2.16 18.07
CA SER A 873 29.46 3.07 19.23
C SER A 873 28.47 4.22 19.12
N THR A 874 28.38 4.88 17.96
CA THR A 874 27.45 6.00 17.74
C THR A 874 25.99 5.56 17.77
N LEU A 875 25.63 4.40 17.19
CA LEU A 875 24.28 3.84 17.31
C LEU A 875 23.91 3.47 18.75
N LEU A 876 24.80 2.78 19.47
CA LEU A 876 24.53 2.32 20.84
C LEU A 876 24.46 3.49 21.83
N ILE A 877 25.42 4.42 21.79
CA ILE A 877 25.43 5.60 22.66
C ILE A 877 24.25 6.52 22.34
N GLY A 878 23.99 6.80 21.06
CA GLY A 878 22.83 7.61 20.64
C GLY A 878 21.50 6.98 21.05
N GLY A 879 21.32 5.67 20.86
CA GLY A 879 20.13 4.94 21.28
C GLY A 879 19.94 4.91 22.81
N LEU A 880 21.01 4.78 23.59
CA LEU A 880 20.95 4.83 25.06
C LEU A 880 20.55 6.23 25.54
N LEU A 881 21.18 7.29 25.02
CA LEU A 881 20.88 8.67 25.41
C LEU A 881 19.44 9.07 25.06
N CYS A 882 18.91 8.63 23.91
CA CYS A 882 17.51 8.81 23.56
C CYS A 882 16.57 8.04 24.50
N LEU A 883 16.92 6.81 24.90
CA LEU A 883 16.11 6.02 25.84
C LEU A 883 16.10 6.64 27.25
N SER A 884 17.22 7.23 27.68
CA SER A 884 17.33 7.93 28.96
C SER A 884 16.33 9.09 29.12
N ILE A 885 15.84 9.70 28.04
CA ILE A 885 14.82 10.76 28.08
C ILE A 885 13.53 10.28 28.79
N VAL A 886 13.22 8.98 28.72
CA VAL A 886 12.04 8.39 29.39
C VAL A 886 12.19 8.37 30.91
N ALA A 887 13.42 8.32 31.42
CA ALA A 887 13.73 8.27 32.85
C ALA A 887 13.80 9.65 33.53
N VAL A 888 13.72 10.75 32.75
CA VAL A 888 13.79 12.12 33.26
C VAL A 888 12.37 12.69 33.44
N PRO A 889 12.07 13.35 34.59
CA PRO A 889 10.87 14.17 34.76
C PRO A 889 10.76 15.28 33.71
N GLN A 890 9.55 15.73 33.37
CA GLN A 890 9.40 16.76 32.33
C GLN A 890 9.81 18.16 32.78
N ASP A 891 9.87 18.37 34.10
CA ASP A 891 10.17 19.66 34.72
C ASP A 891 11.64 20.07 34.52
N ASP A 892 12.54 19.10 34.31
CA ASP A 892 13.92 19.36 33.87
C ASP A 892 14.03 19.36 32.34
N ALA A 893 13.49 20.42 31.75
CA ALA A 893 13.61 20.72 30.32
C ALA A 893 15.07 20.76 29.82
N VAL A 894 16.02 21.13 30.69
CA VAL A 894 17.45 21.23 30.34
C VAL A 894 18.04 19.83 30.14
N ALA A 895 17.79 18.89 31.05
CA ALA A 895 18.22 17.51 30.91
C ALA A 895 17.53 16.80 29.74
N VAL A 896 16.20 16.97 29.59
CA VAL A 896 15.44 16.41 28.45
C VAL A 896 15.99 16.89 27.11
N THR A 897 16.18 18.20 26.95
CA THR A 897 16.70 18.77 25.70
C THR A 897 18.18 18.42 25.49
N GLY A 898 19.00 18.42 26.54
CA GLY A 898 20.41 18.04 26.46
C GLY A 898 20.63 16.59 26.03
N LEU A 899 19.80 15.66 26.53
CA LEU A 899 19.80 14.26 26.06
C LEU A 899 19.34 14.15 24.60
N ALA A 900 18.29 14.88 24.20
CA ALA A 900 17.79 14.88 22.83
C ALA A 900 18.82 15.43 21.82
N ILE A 901 19.47 16.55 22.13
CA ILE A 901 20.60 17.11 21.35
C ILE A 901 21.73 16.07 21.24
N SER A 902 22.11 15.45 22.35
CA SER A 902 23.22 14.49 22.38
C SER A 902 22.93 13.21 21.57
N GLY A 903 21.71 12.66 21.70
CA GLY A 903 21.26 11.54 20.89
C GLY A 903 21.24 11.86 19.39
N ARG A 904 20.76 13.06 19.02
CA ARG A 904 20.73 13.55 17.63
C ARG A 904 22.13 13.78 17.06
N PHE A 905 23.09 14.27 17.85
CA PHE A 905 24.51 14.37 17.48
C PHE A 905 25.08 13.00 17.07
N PHE A 906 24.90 11.97 17.91
CA PHE A 906 25.39 10.63 17.60
C PHE A 906 24.65 9.98 16.41
N ALA A 907 23.35 10.24 16.23
CA ALA A 907 22.60 9.78 15.06
C ALA A 907 23.13 10.40 13.74
N ASN A 908 23.46 11.69 13.72
CA ASN A 908 24.04 12.37 12.55
C ASN A 908 25.45 11.88 12.20
N TRP A 909 26.27 11.58 13.23
CA TRP A 909 27.55 10.91 13.04
C TRP A 909 27.36 9.51 12.45
N ALA A 910 26.50 8.67 13.04
CA ALA A 910 26.19 7.33 12.54
C ALA A 910 25.68 7.35 11.08
N GLY A 911 24.82 8.33 10.74
CA GLY A 911 24.35 8.55 9.36
C GLY A 911 25.50 8.87 8.40
N SER A 912 26.47 9.68 8.83
CA SER A 912 27.69 9.98 8.07
C SER A 912 28.55 8.73 7.85
N VAL A 913 28.70 7.89 8.88
CA VAL A 913 29.42 6.61 8.79
C VAL A 913 28.74 5.66 7.81
N CYS A 914 27.42 5.45 7.90
CA CYS A 914 26.67 4.59 6.98
C CYS A 914 26.83 5.01 5.50
N ASN A 915 26.83 6.32 5.22
CA ASN A 915 27.05 6.85 3.86
C ASN A 915 28.44 6.49 3.30
N VAL A 916 29.47 6.40 4.13
CA VAL A 916 30.81 5.92 3.71
C VAL A 916 30.83 4.40 3.64
N TYR A 917 30.30 3.71 4.66
CA TYR A 917 30.39 2.26 4.81
C TYR A 917 29.68 1.51 3.66
N VAL A 918 28.56 2.02 3.16
CA VAL A 918 27.86 1.43 1.99
C VAL A 918 28.70 1.52 0.69
N GLN A 919 29.61 2.50 0.58
CA GLN A 919 30.53 2.61 -0.55
C GLN A 919 31.75 1.70 -0.42
N GLU A 920 32.09 1.27 0.80
CA GLU A 920 33.24 0.38 1.04
C GLU A 920 32.85 -1.10 1.10
N LEU A 921 31.62 -1.41 1.53
CA LEU A 921 31.18 -2.78 1.84
C LEU A 921 30.61 -3.56 0.64
N PHE A 922 30.14 -2.87 -0.40
CA PHE A 922 29.61 -3.50 -1.62
C PHE A 922 30.60 -3.38 -2.79
N PRO A 923 30.62 -4.33 -3.73
CA PRO A 923 31.44 -4.23 -4.93
C PRO A 923 30.93 -3.15 -5.90
N THR A 924 31.79 -2.67 -6.79
CA THR A 924 31.55 -1.48 -7.65
C THR A 924 30.21 -1.55 -8.40
N SER A 925 29.86 -2.71 -8.96
CA SER A 925 28.61 -2.97 -9.68
C SER A 925 27.34 -2.99 -8.82
N LEU A 926 27.45 -3.10 -7.49
CA LEU A 926 26.32 -3.16 -6.55
C LEU A 926 26.18 -1.92 -5.66
N ARG A 927 27.21 -1.07 -5.54
CA ARG A 927 27.20 0.14 -4.66
C ARG A 927 26.03 1.07 -4.93
N GLN A 928 25.76 1.41 -6.19
CA GLN A 928 24.64 2.29 -6.55
C GLN A 928 23.28 1.69 -6.13
N THR A 929 23.06 0.40 -6.43
CA THR A 929 21.86 -0.36 -6.05
C THR A 929 21.66 -0.41 -4.54
N ALA A 930 22.71 -0.72 -3.76
CA ALA A 930 22.66 -0.76 -2.30
C ALA A 930 22.39 0.63 -1.70
N SER A 931 23.03 1.67 -2.24
CA SER A 931 22.82 3.07 -1.84
C SER A 931 21.40 3.53 -2.13
N GLY A 932 20.84 3.18 -3.28
CA GLY A 932 19.47 3.52 -3.68
C GLY A 932 18.41 2.85 -2.80
N LEU A 933 18.47 1.52 -2.65
CA LEU A 933 17.52 0.77 -1.82
C LEU A 933 17.59 1.18 -0.35
N GLY A 934 18.79 1.43 0.17
CA GLY A 934 18.97 1.92 1.53
C GLY A 934 18.56 3.40 1.72
N SER A 935 18.73 4.25 0.71
CA SER A 935 18.17 5.60 0.70
C SER A 935 16.63 5.57 0.73
N ILE A 936 16.00 4.65 -0.01
CA ILE A 936 14.54 4.44 0.05
C ILE A 936 14.11 4.05 1.48
N ALA A 937 14.82 3.12 2.12
CA ALA A 937 14.56 2.77 3.53
C ALA A 937 14.75 3.97 4.47
N SER A 938 15.77 4.80 4.25
CA SER A 938 15.99 6.03 5.02
C SER A 938 14.80 7.01 4.91
N ARG A 939 14.21 7.15 3.71
CA ARG A 939 13.04 8.02 3.50
C ARG A 939 11.74 7.41 3.98
N ALA A 940 11.62 6.08 4.01
CA ALA A 940 10.52 5.39 4.68
C ALA A 940 10.56 5.62 6.20
N GLY A 941 11.74 5.58 6.83
CA GLY A 941 11.91 5.95 8.24
C GLY A 941 11.49 7.39 8.53
N GLY A 942 11.87 8.34 7.66
CA GLY A 942 11.43 9.73 7.77
C GLY A 942 9.94 9.97 7.50
N LEU A 943 9.31 9.17 6.63
CA LEU A 943 7.86 9.20 6.40
C LEU A 943 7.06 8.67 7.60
N LEU A 944 7.60 7.68 8.32
CA LEU A 944 6.96 7.10 9.50
C LEU A 944 7.21 7.92 10.78
N ALA A 945 8.17 8.84 10.81
CA ALA A 945 8.50 9.62 12.00
C ALA A 945 7.36 10.55 12.51
N PRO A 946 6.65 11.35 11.68
CA PRO A 946 5.51 12.13 12.17
C PRO A 946 4.37 11.22 12.66
N LEU A 947 4.13 10.10 11.96
CA LEU A 947 3.11 9.11 12.32
C LEU A 947 3.45 8.37 13.62
N LEU A 948 4.73 8.13 13.91
CA LEU A 948 5.18 7.58 15.19
C LEU A 948 5.01 8.62 16.32
N ASN A 949 5.32 9.89 16.06
CA ASN A 949 5.11 10.97 17.03
C ASN A 949 3.62 11.17 17.38
N MET A 950 2.66 10.85 16.49
CA MET A 950 1.22 10.84 16.83
C MET A 950 0.90 9.94 18.04
N LEU A 951 1.64 8.85 18.26
CA LEU A 951 1.39 7.95 19.39
C LEU A 951 1.74 8.58 20.76
N ALA A 952 2.40 9.74 20.78
CA ALA A 952 2.58 10.53 21.99
C ALA A 952 1.24 10.94 22.64
N ALA A 953 0.17 11.07 21.84
CA ALA A 953 -1.19 11.37 22.33
C ALA A 953 -1.77 10.29 23.25
N TYR A 954 -1.29 9.05 23.16
CA TYR A 954 -1.62 7.98 24.12
C TYR A 954 -0.68 8.00 25.32
N HIS A 955 0.64 8.07 25.08
CA HIS A 955 1.63 8.22 26.15
C HIS A 955 2.99 8.69 25.61
N ARG A 956 3.59 9.72 26.23
CA ARG A 956 4.82 10.41 25.78
C ARG A 956 6.00 9.46 25.48
N ALA A 957 6.12 8.37 26.23
CA ALA A 957 7.25 7.45 26.10
C ALA A 957 7.16 6.52 24.88
N ILE A 958 5.99 6.30 24.28
CA ILE A 958 5.79 5.32 23.20
C ILE A 958 6.71 5.59 21.99
N PRO A 959 6.69 6.78 21.35
CA PRO A 959 7.60 7.07 20.22
C PRO A 959 9.07 6.92 20.62
N ILE A 960 9.46 7.44 21.80
CA ILE A 960 10.83 7.44 22.30
C ILE A 960 11.36 6.01 22.47
N ILE A 961 10.58 5.13 23.11
CA ILE A 961 10.93 3.71 23.27
C ILE A 961 11.07 3.03 21.91
N VAL A 962 10.14 3.27 20.97
CA VAL A 962 10.16 2.64 19.64
C VAL A 962 11.39 3.03 18.83
N PHE A 963 11.69 4.33 18.65
CA PHE A 963 12.86 4.72 17.84
C PHE A 963 14.20 4.43 18.55
N SER A 964 14.26 4.56 19.88
CA SER A 964 15.49 4.29 20.65
C SER A 964 15.83 2.80 20.65
N SER A 965 14.85 1.92 20.93
CA SER A 965 15.06 0.47 20.89
C SER A 965 15.45 -0.03 19.50
N LEU A 966 14.84 0.51 18.43
CA LEU A 966 15.22 0.18 17.05
C LEU A 966 16.65 0.62 16.71
N THR A 967 17.08 1.78 17.22
CA THR A 967 18.46 2.29 17.07
C THR A 967 19.46 1.39 17.81
N LEU A 968 19.13 0.95 19.04
CA LEU A 968 19.92 0.01 19.83
C LEU A 968 20.05 -1.36 19.15
N ILE A 969 18.94 -1.90 18.64
CA ILE A 969 18.91 -3.16 17.87
C ILE A 969 19.80 -3.05 16.63
N SER A 970 19.75 -1.93 15.90
CA SER A 970 20.65 -1.72 14.77
C SER A 970 22.12 -1.57 15.18
N GLY A 971 22.41 -0.96 16.33
CA GLY A 971 23.77 -0.87 16.88
C GLY A 971 24.34 -2.25 17.24
N ALA A 972 23.51 -3.09 17.87
CA ALA A 972 23.84 -4.47 18.19
C ALA A 972 24.02 -5.35 16.93
N LEU A 973 23.18 -5.18 15.91
CA LEU A 973 23.37 -5.86 14.62
C LEU A 973 24.62 -5.37 13.88
N GLY A 974 25.14 -4.17 14.19
CA GLY A 974 26.43 -3.68 13.72
C GLY A 974 27.62 -4.61 14.05
N PHE A 975 27.54 -5.41 15.12
CA PHE A 975 28.54 -6.47 15.40
C PHE A 975 28.68 -7.47 14.25
N MET A 976 27.66 -7.63 13.41
CA MET A 976 27.66 -8.57 12.28
C MET A 976 28.43 -8.09 11.05
N LEU A 977 28.78 -6.80 10.97
CA LEU A 977 29.48 -6.20 9.82
C LEU A 977 31.00 -6.43 9.87
N PRO A 978 31.72 -6.51 8.74
CA PRO A 978 33.18 -6.59 8.69
C PRO A 978 33.84 -5.21 8.65
N GLU A 979 35.01 -5.05 9.28
CA GLU A 979 35.79 -3.79 9.20
C GLU A 979 36.46 -3.62 7.82
N THR A 980 36.38 -2.41 7.26
CA THR A 980 36.86 -2.03 5.92
C THR A 980 38.11 -1.14 5.95
N ARG A 981 38.47 -0.57 7.11
CA ARG A 981 39.65 0.29 7.31
C ARG A 981 40.91 -0.28 6.66
N ARG A 982 41.51 0.51 5.74
CA ARG A 982 42.75 0.20 4.99
C ARG A 982 42.72 -1.09 4.14
N LYS A 983 41.54 -1.60 3.79
CA LYS A 983 41.40 -2.65 2.77
C LYS A 983 41.17 -2.03 1.39
N GLU A 984 41.56 -2.74 0.35
CA GLU A 984 41.18 -2.39 -1.02
C GLU A 984 39.67 -2.63 -1.20
N LEU A 985 39.06 -1.82 -2.07
CA LEU A 985 37.64 -1.94 -2.39
C LEU A 985 37.41 -3.21 -3.22
N PRO A 986 36.44 -4.08 -2.89
CA PRO A 986 36.12 -5.20 -3.77
C PRO A 986 35.58 -4.67 -5.09
N ASP A 987 36.05 -5.20 -6.22
CA ASP A 987 35.47 -4.89 -7.53
C ASP A 987 34.49 -5.98 -7.98
N SER A 988 34.75 -7.25 -7.62
CA SER A 988 33.88 -8.41 -7.86
C SER A 988 33.04 -8.84 -6.64
N THR A 989 32.01 -9.66 -6.87
CA THR A 989 31.23 -10.32 -5.80
C THR A 989 32.05 -11.32 -5.00
N ASP A 990 33.02 -11.96 -5.63
CA ASP A 990 33.65 -13.17 -5.12
C ASP A 990 34.83 -12.79 -4.18
N GLU A 991 35.49 -11.67 -4.46
CA GLU A 991 36.38 -10.96 -3.53
C GLU A 991 35.64 -10.48 -2.27
N ALA A 992 34.40 -9.99 -2.41
CA ALA A 992 33.59 -9.50 -1.29
C ALA A 992 33.11 -10.64 -0.35
N GLU A 993 33.13 -11.89 -0.82
CA GLU A 993 32.94 -13.09 0.01
C GLU A 993 34.24 -13.63 0.61
N GLY A 994 35.40 -13.10 0.21
CA GLY A 994 36.72 -13.60 0.62
C GLY A 994 37.20 -14.84 -0.14
N ASN A 995 36.50 -15.26 -1.20
CA ASN A 995 36.77 -16.48 -1.98
C ASN A 995 37.93 -16.27 -2.98
N ARG A 996 39.10 -15.85 -2.50
CA ARG A 996 40.27 -15.54 -3.33
C ARG A 996 40.90 -16.81 -3.90
N LYS A 997 40.58 -17.16 -5.15
CA LYS A 997 41.45 -18.01 -5.97
C LYS A 997 42.68 -17.21 -6.34
N GLU A 998 43.87 -17.68 -5.96
CA GLU A 998 45.13 -17.05 -6.35
C GLU A 998 45.40 -17.25 -7.84
N THR A 999 44.91 -16.31 -8.66
CA THR A 999 45.23 -16.25 -10.09
C THR A 999 46.41 -15.30 -10.27
N THR A 1000 47.61 -15.84 -10.07
CA THR A 1000 48.88 -15.10 -10.05
C THR A 1000 49.24 -14.57 -11.44
N PHE A 1001 48.66 -13.43 -11.82
CA PHE A 1001 49.06 -12.67 -13.00
C PHE A 1001 50.47 -12.11 -12.82
N LYS A 1002 51.48 -12.93 -13.16
CA LYS A 1002 52.83 -12.44 -13.47
C LYS A 1002 52.74 -11.54 -14.70
N ILE A 1003 52.68 -10.22 -14.47
CA ILE A 1003 52.91 -9.24 -15.54
C ILE A 1003 54.36 -9.41 -15.97
N LYS A 1004 54.56 -10.06 -17.12
CA LYS A 1004 55.86 -10.24 -17.76
C LYS A 1004 56.28 -8.90 -18.36
N TYR A 1005 57.02 -8.10 -17.60
CA TYR A 1005 57.68 -6.89 -18.10
C TYR A 1005 58.82 -7.31 -19.05
N GLU A 1006 58.47 -7.55 -20.31
CA GLU A 1006 59.41 -7.57 -21.42
C GLU A 1006 59.75 -6.11 -21.74
N SER A 1007 60.88 -5.62 -21.23
CA SER A 1007 61.29 -4.22 -21.33
C SER A 1007 62.51 -4.08 -22.25
N ASP A 1008 62.29 -3.54 -23.45
CA ASP A 1008 63.33 -3.12 -24.40
C ASP A 1008 64.09 -1.87 -23.91
N GLU A 1009 64.89 -2.02 -22.85
CA GLU A 1009 65.81 -0.99 -22.36
C GLU A 1009 67.27 -1.49 -22.31
N SER A 1010 67.89 -1.59 -23.50
CA SER A 1010 69.35 -1.77 -23.63
C SER A 1010 70.03 -0.76 -24.58
N SER A 1011 69.26 0.15 -25.20
CA SER A 1011 69.71 0.95 -26.36
C SER A 1011 69.83 2.47 -26.12
N ARG A 1012 69.50 3.01 -24.93
CA ARG A 1012 69.47 4.47 -24.68
C ARG A 1012 70.11 4.94 -23.35
N SER A 1013 71.39 4.64 -23.12
CA SER A 1013 72.16 5.27 -22.02
C SER A 1013 73.67 5.47 -22.27
N LYS A 1014 74.10 5.62 -23.54
CA LYS A 1014 75.50 5.94 -23.91
C LYS A 1014 75.64 7.06 -24.98
N SER A 1015 74.98 8.18 -24.77
CA SER A 1015 75.33 9.52 -25.31
C SER A 1015 74.48 10.55 -24.56
N THR A 1016 74.93 11.75 -24.17
CA THR A 1016 76.22 12.43 -24.42
C THR A 1016 76.68 13.15 -23.13
N LYS A 1017 77.99 13.31 -22.93
CA LYS A 1017 78.54 14.38 -22.06
C LYS A 1017 78.94 15.56 -22.95
N LEU A 1018 78.24 16.69 -22.83
CA LEU A 1018 78.72 18.07 -22.96
C LEU A 1018 77.53 19.03 -22.86
#